data_AF-A0A942SMT3-F1
#
_entry.id   AF-A0A942SMT3-F1
#
_cell.length_a   1.000
_cell.length_b   1.000
_cell.length_c   1.000
_cell.angle_alpha   90.00
_cell.angle_beta   90.00
_cell.angle_gamma   90.00
#
_symmetry.space_group_name_H-M   'P 1'
#
loop_
_entity.id
_entity.type
_entity.pdbx_description
1 polymer ?
#
loop_
_entity_poly.entity_id
_entity_poly.type
_entity_poly.pdbx_seq_one_letter_code
_entity_poly.pdbx_strand_id
1 'polypeptide(L)'
;MPTKPGFVNSQASAKHIHLEQNSQLYIHAGPTIQYCAEPPLSQTELDPQYLINSLRNYYLSQETLSIFRMKAQQEWEFKVPLEEIYVRLAMIESEERKTRDQALDKHSDYLQDGRIQTYETIFKPKQTIELEKLFEQENLVKKGRKRIYLQGAAGSGKSTLCHYIAYRWAKGDLWQGIFSYLFWIPLRNLTLRKYPADKEYTPADLIAREYAGKIDRRVIEACIHDSAFREKTLFILDGYDELSSQAQGNTSLAKAFKELKELFPHILVTSRPGSCSFNRSCELELLGFDKEGVKRYSDRFFKHVQAEEKKQKLNHLLNTSPQVLSLAQIPINLTLLCCFFNESFQVFDTEQSFTMTSIYARVVNWMYKWFLLRRIDQGQSKQTKEQILAEKNLRQNPEVANIATAFEEMADFAMENNTLYLSKPDIEHFRGNKILSNELTDCGLMRIPEAEEKGYFIHLTFQEFLTASKIANQYLKGERRACQEFVQKYKFEPRYALVLRMIAGYISLAASSSRHYSAALQPFFDDLFAEPRDLVIRNEINLIAECFEECQDPTLVKQYEGFIELVKDYMAHLSLLDLDFTHLLKNKKIFNHSSVITFIEGLLSNPHTRQKTLINLPEVIRTGQRLATGVVRVIIEVLKNSDNDFFVRRLALVVLIAVAKQGDEAAKEAVDALIQVLKEGNNHIKQHVANALVYEESQLPEGRLVALIQILKEGDFNAKCFAANVLEALTQQGSQLPEEALDALVQILKEGDSDAKRFAADVLEAQARQGNKFSEEALGALIQILKEGDSDAKFSAGRVLKAQAYQGNKLPEEGLVALIQILKEDDFCTRDFAAYVLGAQARQGNKFSEEALGALIQALKEGNLSVKFSAADVLGALAKQGNKLLEEGLVALIQALKEDGVVASLFAANALGALAQQGSKFSEEALGALIQILKEGDSDAKFSAAQALGIVARQGRKFSEEALGALIQNLKEGGSAVEADVTDVLEVLTKPRSKLSEETVGVLIKALKKGDLGTKVSAAEVLKVLAQQGSKLPKEALSALVQNLKEGDPNAKFFAVQILKVLAQQGNKLPEEALVALVQILKEDNSVFSDIDALGALANQGNKLPKEALVGLVQMLKEGDFHARRSATEVLKETNKNTLLEISLKKISLITTACFFIENSLLVKDQKLTISDKRTTYLSAHTIELSYEEIREKLPTELALWRKRLDNLSTTESFQRPKDRV
;
A
#
# COMPACT_ATOMS: atom_id res chain seq x y z
N MET A 1 -40.18 35.64 40.34
CA MET A 1 -39.46 35.99 41.60
C MET A 1 -37.97 35.88 41.34
N PRO A 2 -37.10 36.73 41.91
CA PRO A 2 -35.68 36.48 41.86
C PRO A 2 -35.33 35.53 43.01
N THR A 3 -35.07 34.25 42.73
CA THR A 3 -34.63 33.30 43.76
C THR A 3 -33.37 32.58 43.31
N LYS A 4 -32.36 32.66 44.18
CA LYS A 4 -31.04 32.02 44.14
C LYS A 4 -31.10 30.54 43.73
N PRO A 5 -29.99 29.98 43.19
CA PRO A 5 -29.90 28.57 42.81
C PRO A 5 -30.18 27.66 44.02
N GLY A 6 -31.15 26.76 43.87
CA GLY A 6 -31.57 25.79 44.89
C GLY A 6 -32.93 25.18 44.54
N PHE A 7 -33.17 23.94 44.97
CA PHE A 7 -34.42 23.22 44.71
C PHE A 7 -35.62 23.92 45.36
N VAL A 8 -36.61 24.32 44.57
CA VAL A 8 -37.87 24.88 45.06
C VAL A 8 -38.99 23.89 44.77
N ASN A 9 -39.72 23.48 45.81
CA ASN A 9 -40.91 22.63 45.68
C ASN A 9 -42.14 23.54 45.51
N SER A 10 -42.87 23.40 44.40
CA SER A 10 -44.17 24.06 44.23
C SER A 10 -45.26 23.06 43.85
N GLN A 11 -46.46 23.26 44.40
CA GLN A 11 -47.67 22.55 43.98
C GLN A 11 -48.41 23.43 42.97
N ALA A 12 -48.27 23.14 41.68
CA ALA A 12 -48.96 23.85 40.61
C ALA A 12 -49.42 22.89 39.50
N SER A 13 -50.58 23.20 38.91
CA SER A 13 -51.12 22.49 37.74
C SER A 13 -50.26 22.77 36.50
N ALA A 14 -49.89 21.72 35.76
CA ALA A 14 -48.92 21.72 34.66
C ALA A 14 -49.19 22.74 33.53
N LYS A 15 -50.40 23.32 33.45
CA LYS A 15 -50.79 24.29 32.42
C LYS A 15 -50.23 25.71 32.60
N HIS A 16 -49.60 26.05 33.73
CA HIS A 16 -49.17 27.43 34.03
C HIS A 16 -47.66 27.63 34.25
N ILE A 17 -46.81 26.65 33.90
CA ILE A 17 -45.35 26.75 34.09
C ILE A 17 -44.70 27.23 32.79
N HIS A 18 -44.25 28.49 32.76
CA HIS A 18 -43.33 28.99 31.75
C HIS A 18 -41.88 28.71 32.19
N LEU A 19 -41.18 27.85 31.46
CA LEU A 19 -39.77 27.54 31.68
C LEU A 19 -38.89 28.54 30.93
N GLU A 20 -37.90 29.11 31.62
CA GLU A 20 -36.83 29.88 30.96
C GLU A 20 -35.91 28.94 30.16
N GLN A 21 -35.22 29.46 29.14
CA GLN A 21 -34.24 28.67 28.41
C GLN A 21 -33.12 28.21 29.37
N ASN A 22 -32.90 26.89 29.46
CA ASN A 22 -31.88 26.17 30.26
C ASN A 22 -32.27 25.73 31.68
N SER A 23 -33.48 25.19 31.87
CA SER A 23 -33.90 24.57 33.13
C SER A 23 -34.35 23.11 32.98
N GLN A 24 -34.00 22.26 33.95
CA GLN A 24 -34.45 20.86 34.01
C GLN A 24 -35.58 20.68 35.03
N LEU A 25 -36.59 19.89 34.64
CA LEU A 25 -37.81 19.66 35.42
C LEU A 25 -37.89 18.18 35.83
N TYR A 26 -37.95 17.92 37.13
CA TYR A 26 -38.10 16.57 37.67
C TYR A 26 -39.51 16.40 38.21
N ILE A 27 -40.24 15.44 37.62
CA ILE A 27 -41.60 15.07 38.04
C ILE A 27 -41.49 13.79 38.86
N HIS A 28 -41.72 13.90 40.16
CA HIS A 28 -41.86 12.73 41.03
C HIS A 28 -43.32 12.26 41.05
N ALA A 29 -43.57 10.98 41.37
CA ALA A 29 -44.91 10.42 41.45
C ALA A 29 -45.72 11.05 42.61
N GLY A 30 -46.34 12.21 42.34
CA GLY A 30 -47.11 13.04 43.27
C GLY A 30 -47.28 14.47 42.71
N PRO A 31 -48.10 15.35 43.32
CA PRO A 31 -48.42 16.68 42.77
C PRO A 31 -47.29 17.72 42.92
N THR A 32 -46.07 17.28 43.21
CA THR A 32 -44.92 18.12 43.55
C THR A 32 -43.93 18.11 42.39
N ILE A 33 -43.72 19.27 41.76
CA ILE A 33 -42.77 19.45 40.67
C ILE A 33 -41.51 20.11 41.23
N GLN A 34 -40.35 19.51 40.98
CA GLN A 34 -39.05 20.11 41.31
C GLN A 34 -38.44 20.75 40.06
N TYR A 35 -37.99 21.99 40.20
CA TYR A 35 -37.33 22.77 39.15
C TYR A 35 -35.91 23.15 39.58
N CYS A 36 -34.94 22.97 38.68
CA CYS A 36 -33.56 23.40 38.85
C CYS A 36 -33.16 24.35 37.71
N ALA A 37 -32.80 25.59 38.05
CA ALA A 37 -32.15 26.51 37.11
C ALA A 37 -30.65 26.21 37.06
N GLU A 38 -30.09 25.97 35.86
CA GLU A 38 -28.64 25.83 35.71
C GLU A 38 -27.95 27.19 35.92
N PRO A 39 -26.80 27.26 36.62
CA PRO A 39 -26.11 28.51 36.89
C PRO A 39 -25.51 29.14 35.62
N PRO A 40 -25.35 30.48 35.56
CA PRO A 40 -24.69 31.15 34.44
C PRO A 40 -23.18 30.85 34.42
N LEU A 41 -22.68 30.40 33.26
CA LEU A 41 -21.27 30.13 32.99
C LEU A 41 -20.46 31.42 33.03
N SER A 42 -19.94 31.76 34.20
CA SER A 42 -18.81 32.69 34.31
C SER A 42 -17.50 31.99 34.71
N GLN A 43 -17.49 30.70 35.07
CA GLN A 43 -16.29 30.02 35.57
C GLN A 43 -16.32 28.49 35.42
N THR A 44 -16.52 27.94 34.21
CA THR A 44 -16.19 26.53 33.95
C THR A 44 -15.14 26.48 32.86
N GLU A 45 -13.93 26.03 33.20
CA GLU A 45 -12.85 25.84 32.21
C GLU A 45 -13.36 24.90 31.12
N LEU A 46 -13.40 25.39 29.89
CA LEU A 46 -13.69 24.60 28.71
C LEU A 46 -12.58 23.57 28.54
N ASP A 47 -12.81 22.34 28.97
CA ASP A 47 -11.91 21.23 28.68
C ASP A 47 -11.96 20.93 27.17
N PRO A 48 -10.92 21.28 26.39
CA PRO A 48 -10.89 21.02 24.95
C PRO A 48 -10.98 19.51 24.67
N GLN A 49 -10.54 18.68 25.62
CA GLN A 49 -10.60 17.23 25.53
C GLN A 49 -12.04 16.70 25.58
N TYR A 50 -12.94 17.37 26.29
CA TYR A 50 -14.36 17.01 26.33
C TYR A 50 -15.01 17.13 24.95
N LEU A 51 -14.80 18.26 24.25
CA LEU A 51 -15.33 18.47 22.91
C LEU A 51 -14.74 17.46 21.90
N ILE A 52 -13.44 17.19 22.00
CA ILE A 52 -12.77 16.17 21.17
C ILE A 52 -13.40 14.80 21.40
N ASN A 53 -13.55 14.38 22.66
CA ASN A 53 -14.12 13.08 23.00
C ASN A 53 -15.58 12.95 22.55
N SER A 54 -16.40 14.00 22.72
CA SER A 54 -17.79 14.00 22.27
C SER A 54 -17.90 13.87 20.75
N LEU A 55 -17.07 14.60 19.99
CA LEU A 55 -17.00 14.47 18.53
C LEU A 55 -16.56 13.06 18.11
N ARG A 56 -15.51 12.53 18.74
CA ARG A 56 -15.01 11.18 18.44
C ARG A 56 -16.06 10.11 18.70
N ASN A 57 -16.68 10.13 19.88
CA ASN A 57 -17.72 9.17 20.25
C ASN A 57 -18.92 9.22 19.29
N TYR A 58 -19.33 10.43 18.87
CA TYR A 58 -20.42 10.60 17.92
C TYR A 58 -20.12 9.95 16.56
N TYR A 59 -18.90 10.11 16.03
CA TYR A 59 -18.53 9.51 14.74
C TYR A 59 -18.23 8.01 14.85
N LEU A 60 -17.64 7.56 15.94
CA LEU A 60 -17.42 6.13 16.18
C LEU A 60 -18.75 5.37 16.33
N SER A 61 -19.82 6.00 16.83
CA SER A 61 -21.15 5.39 16.83
C SER A 61 -21.79 5.23 15.44
N GLN A 62 -21.17 5.76 14.39
CA GLN A 62 -21.65 5.68 12.99
C GLN A 62 -20.75 4.78 12.14
N GLU A 63 -20.33 3.64 12.68
CA GLU A 63 -19.43 2.70 12.01
C GLU A 63 -20.04 2.01 10.77
N THR A 64 -21.36 2.11 10.56
CA THR A 64 -22.06 1.49 9.43
C THR A 64 -22.65 2.50 8.45
N LEU A 65 -22.63 2.14 7.17
CA LEU A 65 -23.35 2.86 6.13
C LEU A 65 -24.67 2.15 5.83
N SER A 66 -25.79 2.81 6.05
CA SER A 66 -27.11 2.33 5.63
C SER A 66 -27.34 2.68 4.17
N ILE A 67 -27.15 1.72 3.26
CA ILE A 67 -27.19 2.00 1.82
C ILE A 67 -28.64 2.13 1.30
N PHE A 68 -29.54 1.31 1.84
CA PHE A 68 -30.99 1.40 1.64
C PHE A 68 -31.70 1.34 2.99
N ARG A 69 -32.66 2.25 3.22
CA ARG A 69 -33.57 2.19 4.36
C ARG A 69 -34.96 1.84 3.85
N MET A 70 -35.37 0.59 3.98
CA MET A 70 -36.75 0.16 3.74
C MET A 70 -37.34 -0.32 5.07
N LYS A 71 -38.28 0.45 5.65
CA LYS A 71 -38.88 0.13 6.97
C LYS A 71 -39.92 -1.01 6.85
N ALA A 72 -39.51 -2.26 7.01
CA ALA A 72 -40.43 -3.37 7.32
C ALA A 72 -40.04 -4.02 8.66
N GLN A 73 -40.96 -4.76 9.28
CA GLN A 73 -40.80 -5.42 10.60
C GLN A 73 -39.67 -6.48 10.65
N GLN A 74 -39.00 -6.74 9.52
CA GLN A 74 -37.65 -7.28 9.46
C GLN A 74 -36.75 -6.22 8.80
N GLU A 75 -35.85 -5.64 9.59
CA GLU A 75 -34.93 -4.59 9.15
C GLU A 75 -33.99 -5.10 8.04
N TRP A 76 -34.37 -4.89 6.77
CA TRP A 76 -33.37 -4.78 5.70
C TRP A 76 -32.79 -3.36 5.74
N GLU A 77 -32.15 -3.01 6.85
CA GLU A 77 -31.13 -1.97 6.83
C GLU A 77 -29.86 -2.68 6.37
N PHE A 78 -29.50 -2.52 5.09
CA PHE A 78 -28.20 -3.00 4.61
C PHE A 78 -27.13 -2.10 5.22
N LYS A 79 -26.83 -2.37 6.49
CA LYS A 79 -25.76 -1.78 7.29
C LYS A 79 -24.53 -2.58 7.00
N VAL A 80 -23.54 -1.93 6.43
CA VAL A 80 -22.24 -2.56 6.28
C VAL A 80 -21.21 -1.67 6.92
N PRO A 81 -20.22 -2.25 7.63
CA PRO A 81 -19.15 -1.46 8.21
C PRO A 81 -18.51 -0.57 7.14
N LEU A 82 -18.31 0.71 7.47
CA LEU A 82 -17.67 1.69 6.60
C LEU A 82 -16.28 1.21 6.16
N GLU A 83 -15.53 0.56 7.05
CA GLU A 83 -14.21 -0.01 6.74
C GLU A 83 -14.27 -1.17 5.73
N GLU A 84 -15.36 -1.92 5.74
CA GLU A 84 -15.58 -3.02 4.82
C GLU A 84 -16.12 -2.53 3.48
N ILE A 85 -16.99 -1.52 3.43
CA ILE A 85 -17.58 -1.09 2.15
C ILE A 85 -16.85 0.05 1.46
N TYR A 86 -16.17 0.92 2.21
CA TYR A 86 -15.42 1.99 1.59
C TYR A 86 -14.27 1.41 0.77
N VAL A 87 -14.32 1.68 -0.53
CA VAL A 87 -13.24 1.40 -1.47
C VAL A 87 -12.66 2.74 -1.90
N ARG A 88 -11.33 2.82 -1.92
CA ARG A 88 -10.58 4.03 -2.25
C ARG A 88 -11.06 4.54 -3.61
N LEU A 89 -11.54 5.78 -3.63
CA LEU A 89 -12.03 6.43 -4.83
C LEU A 89 -10.87 7.12 -5.54
N ALA A 90 -10.83 7.05 -6.87
CA ALA A 90 -9.81 7.75 -7.65
C ALA A 90 -10.02 9.27 -7.56
N MET A 91 -8.93 9.99 -7.27
CA MET A 91 -8.89 11.45 -7.10
C MET A 91 -7.75 12.02 -7.95
N ILE A 92 -8.03 13.03 -8.77
CA ILE A 92 -7.05 13.69 -9.65
C ILE A 92 -7.07 15.20 -9.42
N GLU A 93 -5.91 15.87 -9.50
CA GLU A 93 -5.82 17.33 -9.47
C GLU A 93 -6.37 17.95 -10.78
N SER A 94 -7.18 19.00 -10.67
CA SER A 94 -7.83 19.61 -11.84
C SER A 94 -6.86 20.24 -12.86
N GLU A 95 -5.64 20.60 -12.47
CA GLU A 95 -4.59 21.13 -13.38
C GLU A 95 -4.01 20.03 -14.28
N GLU A 96 -3.78 18.82 -13.76
CA GLU A 96 -3.37 17.66 -14.55
C GLU A 96 -4.45 17.29 -15.55
N ARG A 97 -5.73 17.42 -15.19
CA ARG A 97 -6.84 17.25 -16.12
C ARG A 97 -6.82 18.30 -17.22
N LYS A 98 -6.69 19.60 -16.91
CA LYS A 98 -6.57 20.65 -17.95
C LYS A 98 -5.38 20.41 -18.85
N THR A 99 -4.23 20.00 -18.31
CA THR A 99 -3.02 19.75 -19.08
C THR A 99 -3.14 18.48 -19.93
N ARG A 100 -3.81 17.45 -19.41
CA ARG A 100 -4.14 16.22 -20.15
C ARG A 100 -5.18 16.47 -21.23
N ASP A 101 -6.20 17.25 -20.92
CA ASP A 101 -7.26 17.65 -21.86
C ASP A 101 -6.65 18.56 -22.95
N GLN A 102 -5.72 19.46 -22.60
CA GLN A 102 -4.92 20.24 -23.56
C GLN A 102 -3.91 19.39 -24.35
N ALA A 103 -3.33 18.35 -23.76
CA ALA A 103 -2.46 17.40 -24.45
C ALA A 103 -3.25 16.46 -25.38
N LEU A 104 -4.53 16.25 -25.07
CA LEU A 104 -5.48 15.53 -25.94
C LEU A 104 -6.04 16.46 -27.02
N ASP A 105 -6.22 17.74 -26.74
CA ASP A 105 -6.57 18.78 -27.72
C ASP A 105 -5.47 18.97 -28.76
N LYS A 106 -4.19 18.77 -28.42
CA LYS A 106 -3.09 18.75 -29.42
C LYS A 106 -3.21 17.61 -30.44
N HIS A 107 -4.12 16.64 -30.22
CA HIS A 107 -4.44 15.56 -31.15
C HIS A 107 -5.94 15.41 -31.48
N SER A 108 -6.81 16.35 -31.12
CA SER A 108 -8.20 16.35 -31.62
C SER A 108 -8.91 17.70 -31.50
N ASP A 109 -9.22 18.32 -32.63
CA ASP A 109 -10.03 19.55 -32.77
C ASP A 109 -11.55 19.36 -32.47
N TYR A 110 -11.95 18.41 -31.62
CA TYR A 110 -13.39 18.10 -31.43
C TYR A 110 -13.77 17.68 -30.01
N LEU A 111 -13.64 18.57 -29.02
CA LEU A 111 -14.40 18.46 -27.76
C LEU A 111 -14.73 19.86 -27.20
N GLN A 112 -15.79 20.49 -27.69
CA GLN A 112 -16.49 21.55 -26.94
C GLN A 112 -17.63 20.91 -26.13
N ASP A 113 -17.44 20.79 -24.80
CA ASP A 113 -18.33 21.36 -23.77
C ASP A 113 -18.09 20.67 -22.41
N GLY A 114 -17.68 21.47 -21.42
CA GLY A 114 -17.08 21.04 -20.16
C GLY A 114 -18.05 20.79 -19.00
N ARG A 115 -19.21 20.15 -19.21
CA ARG A 115 -20.18 19.96 -18.11
C ARG A 115 -20.79 18.57 -17.94
N ILE A 116 -20.48 17.61 -18.80
CA ILE A 116 -20.85 16.20 -18.59
C ILE A 116 -19.61 15.36 -18.92
N GLN A 117 -19.12 14.57 -17.97
CA GLN A 117 -18.09 13.57 -18.26
C GLN A 117 -18.67 12.62 -19.32
N THR A 118 -18.12 12.63 -20.53
CA THR A 118 -18.46 11.60 -21.52
C THR A 118 -18.09 10.24 -20.96
N TYR A 119 -18.83 9.19 -21.32
CA TYR A 119 -18.54 7.81 -20.92
C TYR A 119 -17.04 7.48 -21.07
N GLU A 120 -16.39 8.00 -22.11
CA GLU A 120 -14.98 7.77 -22.43
C GLU A 120 -13.96 8.42 -21.48
N THR A 121 -14.27 9.55 -20.82
CA THR A 121 -13.33 10.23 -19.90
C THR A 121 -13.14 9.46 -18.60
N ILE A 122 -14.06 8.55 -18.26
CA ILE A 122 -14.03 7.69 -17.08
C ILE A 122 -12.97 6.58 -17.21
N PHE A 123 -12.49 6.24 -18.43
CA PHE A 123 -11.77 4.98 -18.67
C PHE A 123 -10.25 5.05 -18.86
N LYS A 124 -9.60 6.20 -18.65
CA LYS A 124 -8.12 6.24 -18.62
C LYS A 124 -7.58 5.77 -17.27
N PRO A 125 -6.41 5.12 -17.20
CA PRO A 125 -5.75 4.81 -15.92
C PRO A 125 -5.62 6.09 -15.09
N LYS A 126 -6.09 6.05 -13.85
CA LYS A 126 -6.26 7.21 -12.97
C LYS A 126 -5.18 7.16 -11.89
N GLN A 127 -4.48 8.27 -11.69
CA GLN A 127 -3.63 8.43 -10.51
C GLN A 127 -4.53 8.46 -9.28
N THR A 128 -4.18 7.68 -8.26
CA THR A 128 -4.96 7.60 -7.02
C THR A 128 -4.23 8.41 -5.94
N ILE A 129 -4.94 9.36 -5.33
CA ILE A 129 -4.45 10.08 -4.15
C ILE A 129 -4.90 9.31 -2.91
N GLU A 130 -3.96 8.99 -2.03
CA GLU A 130 -4.28 8.39 -0.73
C GLU A 130 -4.94 9.42 0.18
N LEU A 131 -5.99 9.02 0.90
CA LEU A 131 -6.77 9.94 1.74
C LEU A 131 -5.91 10.61 2.82
N GLU A 132 -4.92 9.88 3.33
CA GLU A 132 -3.94 10.35 4.30
C GLU A 132 -3.16 11.57 3.78
N LYS A 133 -2.82 11.54 2.48
CA LYS A 133 -2.01 12.55 1.78
C LYS A 133 -2.84 13.71 1.21
N LEU A 134 -4.14 13.74 1.49
CA LEU A 134 -5.05 14.76 0.96
C LEU A 134 -4.60 16.20 1.29
N PHE A 135 -4.00 16.42 2.46
CA PHE A 135 -3.52 17.72 2.92
C PHE A 135 -2.00 17.95 2.72
N GLU A 136 -1.31 17.03 2.05
CA GLU A 136 0.13 17.09 1.75
C GLU A 136 0.43 17.59 0.33
N GLN A 137 -0.60 17.92 -0.46
CA GLN A 137 -0.44 18.42 -1.83
C GLN A 137 0.35 19.72 -1.85
N GLU A 138 1.28 19.88 -2.80
CA GLU A 138 2.18 21.05 -2.87
C GLU A 138 1.45 22.40 -2.87
N ASN A 139 0.29 22.45 -3.53
CA ASN A 139 -0.58 23.62 -3.61
C ASN A 139 -1.19 24.01 -2.25
N LEU A 140 -1.33 23.05 -1.33
CA LEU A 140 -1.78 23.25 0.04
C LEU A 140 -0.60 23.58 0.98
N VAL A 141 0.58 23.02 0.74
CA VAL A 141 1.79 23.27 1.56
C VAL A 141 2.28 24.72 1.42
N LYS A 142 2.13 25.33 0.24
CA LYS A 142 2.52 26.73 -0.02
C LYS A 142 1.56 27.77 0.57
N LYS A 143 0.38 27.39 1.10
CA LYS A 143 -0.67 28.29 1.58
C LYS A 143 -1.05 27.99 3.04
N GLY A 144 -1.11 29.02 3.89
CA GLY A 144 -1.56 28.87 5.29
C GLY A 144 -3.03 28.41 5.45
N ARG A 145 -3.89 28.59 4.43
CA ARG A 145 -5.32 28.19 4.46
C ARG A 145 -5.55 26.95 3.59
N LYS A 146 -5.74 25.78 4.21
CA LYS A 146 -5.96 24.50 3.49
C LYS A 146 -7.42 24.32 3.06
N ARG A 147 -7.76 24.81 1.87
CA ARG A 147 -9.13 24.76 1.30
C ARG A 147 -9.20 23.83 0.10
N ILE A 148 -9.94 22.73 0.24
CA ILE A 148 -10.06 21.69 -0.77
C ILE A 148 -11.49 21.71 -1.34
N TYR A 149 -11.59 21.75 -2.66
CA TYR A 149 -12.84 21.56 -3.36
C TYR A 149 -12.83 20.19 -4.05
N LEU A 150 -13.72 19.29 -3.62
CA LEU A 150 -13.87 17.96 -4.16
C LEU A 150 -15.14 17.88 -5.01
N GLN A 151 -14.98 17.87 -6.33
CA GLN A 151 -16.09 17.68 -7.26
C GLN A 151 -16.29 16.21 -7.63
N GLY A 152 -17.49 15.83 -8.06
CA GLY A 152 -17.72 14.49 -8.60
C GLY A 152 -19.15 14.31 -9.09
N ALA A 153 -19.37 13.37 -10.02
CA ALA A 153 -20.70 13.04 -10.54
C ALA A 153 -21.67 12.59 -9.42
N ALA A 154 -22.96 12.56 -9.70
CA ALA A 154 -23.92 11.95 -8.78
C ALA A 154 -23.53 10.48 -8.51
N GLY A 155 -23.85 9.93 -7.34
CA GLY A 155 -23.55 8.53 -7.01
C GLY A 155 -22.07 8.15 -6.86
N SER A 156 -21.12 9.05 -7.14
CA SER A 156 -19.66 8.83 -7.04
C SER A 156 -19.11 8.58 -5.63
N GLY A 157 -19.94 8.71 -4.59
CA GLY A 157 -19.55 8.45 -3.21
C GLY A 157 -19.05 9.67 -2.42
N LYS A 158 -19.31 10.91 -2.86
CA LYS A 158 -18.90 12.15 -2.16
C LYS A 158 -19.29 12.19 -0.68
N SER A 159 -20.58 11.99 -0.37
CA SER A 159 -21.07 11.99 1.01
C SER A 159 -20.59 10.77 1.79
N THR A 160 -20.44 9.61 1.13
CA THR A 160 -19.83 8.42 1.73
C THR A 160 -18.39 8.66 2.13
N LEU A 161 -17.61 9.36 1.30
CA LEU A 161 -16.25 9.78 1.61
C LEU A 161 -16.23 10.77 2.80
N CYS A 162 -17.14 11.75 2.83
CA CYS A 162 -17.24 12.67 3.97
C CYS A 162 -17.50 11.92 5.30
N HIS A 163 -18.41 10.95 5.26
CA HIS A 163 -18.71 10.10 6.40
C HIS A 163 -17.50 9.25 6.82
N TYR A 164 -16.83 8.63 5.85
CA TYR A 164 -15.62 7.83 6.09
C TYR A 164 -14.47 8.64 6.67
N ILE A 165 -14.28 9.88 6.20
CA ILE A 165 -13.28 10.82 6.75
C ILE A 165 -13.58 11.10 8.22
N ALA A 166 -14.83 11.45 8.55
CA ALA A 166 -15.22 11.77 9.93
C ALA A 166 -15.02 10.57 10.87
N TYR A 167 -15.40 9.37 10.42
CA TYR A 167 -15.22 8.12 11.14
C TYR A 167 -13.73 7.80 11.39
N ARG A 168 -12.87 7.85 10.36
CA ARG A 168 -11.43 7.56 10.51
C ARG A 168 -10.66 8.61 11.31
N TRP A 169 -11.04 9.89 11.19
CA TRP A 169 -10.50 10.93 12.05
C TRP A 169 -10.82 10.63 13.52
N ALA A 170 -12.04 10.16 13.80
CA ALA A 170 -12.46 9.82 15.15
C ALA A 170 -11.73 8.60 15.74
N LYS A 171 -11.42 7.60 14.90
CA LYS A 171 -10.61 6.43 15.25
C LYS A 171 -9.15 6.76 15.56
N GLY A 172 -8.66 7.91 15.10
CA GLY A 172 -7.27 8.32 15.27
C GLY A 172 -6.39 8.06 14.05
N ASP A 173 -6.96 7.62 12.92
CA ASP A 173 -6.20 7.18 11.74
C ASP A 173 -5.85 8.31 10.78
N LEU A 174 -6.59 9.44 10.83
CA LEU A 174 -6.40 10.56 9.92
C LEU A 174 -5.99 11.84 10.66
N TRP A 175 -4.94 12.47 10.14
CA TRP A 175 -4.51 13.85 10.42
C TRP A 175 -4.36 14.21 11.90
N GLN A 176 -3.95 13.22 12.72
CA GLN A 176 -3.58 13.46 14.11
C GLN A 176 -2.42 14.45 14.17
N GLY A 177 -2.54 15.46 15.03
CA GLY A 177 -1.58 16.56 15.14
C GLY A 177 -1.77 17.70 14.13
N ILE A 178 -2.59 17.52 13.08
CA ILE A 178 -2.97 18.60 12.14
C ILE A 178 -4.30 19.22 12.55
N PHE A 179 -5.35 18.40 12.71
CA PHE A 179 -6.68 18.85 13.10
C PHE A 179 -7.12 18.20 14.41
N SER A 180 -7.38 19.03 15.42
CA SER A 180 -7.94 18.60 16.70
C SER A 180 -9.46 18.53 16.69
N TYR A 181 -10.13 19.19 15.74
CA TYR A 181 -11.59 19.19 15.61
C TYR A 181 -12.01 18.97 14.17
N LEU A 182 -13.09 18.22 13.97
CA LEU A 182 -13.71 18.00 12.67
C LEU A 182 -15.22 18.20 12.79
N PHE A 183 -15.76 19.11 11.99
CA PHE A 183 -17.20 19.33 11.87
C PHE A 183 -17.68 19.01 10.46
N TRP A 184 -18.56 18.02 10.36
CA TRP A 184 -19.23 17.62 9.12
C TRP A 184 -20.63 18.23 9.09
N ILE A 185 -20.85 19.15 8.15
CA ILE A 185 -22.10 19.86 7.93
C ILE A 185 -22.64 19.47 6.54
N PRO A 186 -23.66 18.61 6.48
CA PRO A 186 -24.42 18.38 5.25
C PRO A 186 -25.21 19.64 4.89
N LEU A 187 -24.91 20.25 3.74
CA LEU A 187 -25.50 21.53 3.36
C LEU A 187 -26.98 21.42 2.97
N ARG A 188 -27.45 20.22 2.59
CA ARG A 188 -28.88 19.89 2.48
C ARG A 188 -29.68 20.15 3.77
N ASN A 189 -29.05 20.12 4.94
CA ASN A 189 -29.71 20.38 6.22
C ASN A 189 -29.99 21.88 6.48
N LEU A 190 -29.44 22.79 5.67
CA LEU A 190 -29.68 24.23 5.79
C LEU A 190 -31.04 24.60 5.19
N THR A 191 -32.11 24.21 5.86
CA THR A 191 -33.50 24.43 5.43
C THR A 191 -34.18 25.52 6.25
N LEU A 192 -35.25 26.14 5.72
CA LEU A 192 -36.04 27.12 6.49
C LEU A 192 -36.74 26.51 7.72
N ARG A 193 -36.98 25.19 7.73
CA ARG A 193 -37.51 24.49 8.90
C ARG A 193 -36.51 24.48 10.05
N LYS A 194 -35.23 24.25 9.74
CA LYS A 194 -34.14 24.24 10.73
C LYS A 194 -33.61 25.65 11.01
N TYR A 195 -33.72 26.55 10.03
CA TYR A 195 -33.28 27.95 10.06
C TYR A 195 -34.38 28.91 9.54
N PRO A 196 -35.45 29.14 10.33
CA PRO A 196 -36.49 30.14 10.03
C PRO A 196 -35.97 31.53 9.64
N ALA A 197 -36.58 32.17 8.65
CA ALA A 197 -36.13 33.46 8.11
C ALA A 197 -36.30 34.65 9.07
N ASP A 198 -37.12 34.50 10.11
CA ASP A 198 -37.42 35.50 11.14
C ASP A 198 -36.38 35.56 12.27
N LYS A 199 -35.34 34.72 12.22
CA LYS A 199 -34.32 34.63 13.27
C LYS A 199 -32.94 35.01 12.75
N GLU A 200 -32.14 35.59 13.64
CA GLU A 200 -30.73 35.81 13.39
C GLU A 200 -29.89 34.57 13.67
N TYR A 201 -28.91 34.31 12.81
CA TYR A 201 -27.99 33.19 12.91
C TYR A 201 -26.55 33.67 12.99
N THR A 202 -25.78 32.96 13.80
CA THR A 202 -24.33 33.09 13.89
C THR A 202 -23.63 31.84 13.33
N PRO A 203 -22.32 31.90 13.07
CA PRO A 203 -21.55 30.70 12.72
C PRO A 203 -21.65 29.59 13.78
N ALA A 204 -21.81 29.93 15.07
CA ALA A 204 -21.99 28.97 16.15
C ALA A 204 -23.34 28.25 16.05
N ASP A 205 -24.39 28.93 15.59
CA ASP A 205 -25.71 28.32 15.36
C ASP A 205 -25.65 27.21 14.30
N LEU A 206 -24.85 27.40 13.25
CA LEU A 206 -24.70 26.40 12.18
C LEU A 206 -24.13 25.09 12.73
N ILE A 207 -23.13 25.18 13.60
CA ILE A 207 -22.53 24.01 14.24
C ILE A 207 -23.48 23.44 15.29
N ALA A 208 -23.92 24.26 16.24
CA ALA A 208 -24.72 23.80 17.37
C ALA A 208 -26.03 23.11 16.95
N ARG A 209 -26.67 23.56 15.86
CA ARG A 209 -27.90 22.94 15.35
C ARG A 209 -27.67 21.65 14.59
N GLU A 210 -26.53 21.46 13.92
CA GLU A 210 -26.17 20.16 13.34
C GLU A 210 -25.89 19.10 14.41
N TYR A 211 -25.32 19.53 15.54
CA TYR A 211 -24.93 18.66 16.66
C TYR A 211 -25.87 18.78 17.87
N ALA A 212 -27.10 19.26 17.67
CA ALA A 212 -28.07 19.43 18.75
C ALA A 212 -28.32 18.10 19.49
N GLY A 213 -28.25 18.14 20.83
CA GLY A 213 -28.38 16.97 21.70
C GLY A 213 -27.16 16.03 21.72
N LYS A 214 -26.09 16.36 20.96
CA LYS A 214 -24.85 15.58 20.90
C LYS A 214 -23.66 16.36 21.47
N ILE A 215 -23.63 17.67 21.23
CA ILE A 215 -22.61 18.58 21.72
C ILE A 215 -23.31 19.77 22.39
N ASP A 216 -22.77 20.22 23.52
CA ASP A 216 -23.27 21.40 24.21
C ASP A 216 -23.00 22.66 23.36
N ARG A 217 -24.08 23.36 23.01
CA ARG A 217 -24.05 24.61 22.25
C ARG A 217 -23.13 25.66 22.89
N ARG A 218 -23.11 25.73 24.22
CA ARG A 218 -22.35 26.73 24.99
C ARG A 218 -20.84 26.57 24.79
N VAL A 219 -20.39 25.33 24.58
CA VAL A 219 -18.98 25.01 24.28
C VAL A 219 -18.57 25.54 22.92
N ILE A 220 -19.44 25.41 21.93
CA ILE A 220 -19.19 25.93 20.58
C ILE A 220 -19.14 27.45 20.58
N GLU A 221 -20.09 28.12 21.25
CA GLU A 221 -20.15 29.58 21.34
C GLU A 221 -18.90 30.17 22.01
N ALA A 222 -18.38 29.52 23.05
CA ALA A 222 -17.19 29.99 23.74
C ALA A 222 -15.89 29.79 22.93
N CYS A 223 -15.80 28.74 22.11
CA CYS A 223 -14.58 28.41 21.36
C CYS A 223 -14.52 29.05 19.97
N ILE A 224 -15.63 29.46 19.37
CA ILE A 224 -15.67 29.83 17.95
C ILE A 224 -14.78 31.02 17.57
N HIS A 225 -14.52 31.92 18.51
CA HIS A 225 -13.66 33.09 18.31
C HIS A 225 -12.19 32.83 18.71
N ASP A 226 -11.87 31.71 19.36
CA ASP A 226 -10.51 31.32 19.71
C ASP A 226 -9.70 31.02 18.43
N SER A 227 -8.51 31.60 18.29
CA SER A 227 -7.66 31.40 17.11
C SER A 227 -7.04 30.01 17.05
N ALA A 228 -6.62 29.46 18.18
CA ALA A 228 -6.05 28.11 18.25
C ALA A 228 -7.10 27.04 17.94
N PHE A 229 -8.35 27.26 18.35
CA PHE A 229 -9.49 26.43 17.96
C PHE A 229 -9.69 26.45 16.43
N ARG A 230 -9.76 27.66 15.84
CA ARG A 230 -9.99 27.83 14.39
C ARG A 230 -8.89 27.22 13.52
N GLU A 231 -7.62 27.41 13.88
CA GLU A 231 -6.48 26.83 13.15
C GLU A 231 -6.43 25.30 13.26
N LYS A 232 -6.99 24.70 14.30
CA LYS A 232 -7.02 23.24 14.50
C LYS A 232 -8.34 22.58 14.07
N THR A 233 -9.26 23.33 13.43
CA THR A 233 -10.58 22.83 13.03
C THR A 233 -10.66 22.61 11.52
N LEU A 234 -11.12 21.43 11.11
CA LEU A 234 -11.50 21.12 9.74
C LEU A 234 -13.03 21.13 9.59
N PHE A 235 -13.54 21.94 8.66
CA PHE A 235 -14.94 21.86 8.23
C PHE A 235 -15.08 21.00 6.98
N ILE A 236 -15.98 20.01 7.03
CA ILE A 236 -16.46 19.27 5.86
C ILE A 236 -17.85 19.80 5.52
N LEU A 237 -17.96 20.55 4.42
CA LEU A 237 -19.22 21.07 3.89
C LEU A 237 -19.68 20.15 2.75
N ASP A 238 -20.59 19.23 3.07
CA ASP A 238 -21.03 18.17 2.15
C ASP A 238 -22.24 18.63 1.32
N GLY A 239 -22.09 18.70 0.00
CA GLY A 239 -23.18 18.95 -0.95
C GLY A 239 -23.48 20.42 -1.22
N TYR A 240 -22.52 21.19 -1.75
CA TYR A 240 -22.71 22.61 -2.05
C TYR A 240 -23.81 22.88 -3.09
N ASP A 241 -24.00 21.97 -4.04
CA ASP A 241 -25.07 22.00 -5.04
C ASP A 241 -26.45 21.73 -4.44
N GLU A 242 -26.52 21.21 -3.21
CA GLU A 242 -27.77 20.89 -2.51
C GLU A 242 -28.32 22.10 -1.71
N LEU A 243 -27.64 23.25 -1.73
CA LEU A 243 -28.08 24.47 -1.06
C LEU A 243 -29.36 25.01 -1.71
N SER A 244 -30.45 25.05 -0.94
CA SER A 244 -31.73 25.57 -1.44
C SER A 244 -31.66 27.07 -1.77
N SER A 245 -32.33 27.50 -2.84
CA SER A 245 -32.49 28.91 -3.22
C SER A 245 -33.13 29.76 -2.10
N GLN A 246 -34.01 29.16 -1.30
CA GLN A 246 -34.62 29.80 -0.13
C GLN A 246 -33.62 30.02 1.02
N ALA A 247 -32.73 29.06 1.28
CA ALA A 247 -31.65 29.22 2.25
C ALA A 247 -30.61 30.25 1.79
N GLN A 248 -30.36 30.32 0.48
CA GLN A 248 -29.55 31.39 -0.13
C GLN A 248 -30.23 32.76 -0.02
N GLY A 249 -31.58 32.80 -0.08
CA GLY A 249 -32.39 34.01 0.10
C GLY A 249 -32.58 34.44 1.56
N ASN A 250 -32.35 33.56 2.54
CA ASN A 250 -32.31 33.92 3.96
C ASN A 250 -31.02 34.69 4.25
N THR A 251 -31.11 36.02 4.30
CA THR A 251 -29.97 36.92 4.48
C THR A 251 -29.18 36.66 5.76
N SER A 252 -29.84 36.30 6.86
CA SER A 252 -29.14 36.00 8.11
C SER A 252 -28.37 34.68 8.03
N LEU A 253 -29.00 33.63 7.50
CA LEU A 253 -28.35 32.33 7.30
C LEU A 253 -27.19 32.41 6.30
N ALA A 254 -27.39 33.10 5.18
CA ALA A 254 -26.36 33.33 4.18
C ALA A 254 -25.18 34.13 4.76
N LYS A 255 -25.45 35.12 5.62
CA LYS A 255 -24.43 35.87 6.36
C LYS A 255 -23.66 34.96 7.32
N ALA A 256 -24.35 34.18 8.15
CA ALA A 256 -23.72 33.23 9.08
C ALA A 256 -22.83 32.20 8.35
N PHE A 257 -23.30 31.67 7.21
CA PHE A 257 -22.55 30.72 6.40
C PHE A 257 -21.33 31.36 5.72
N LYS A 258 -21.47 32.61 5.26
CA LYS A 258 -20.35 33.40 4.73
C LYS A 258 -19.30 33.65 5.82
N GLU A 259 -19.73 34.08 7.01
CA GLU A 259 -18.86 34.31 8.17
C GLU A 259 -18.16 33.02 8.61
N LEU A 260 -18.86 31.87 8.65
CA LEU A 260 -18.24 30.57 8.92
C LEU A 260 -17.10 30.26 7.93
N LYS A 261 -17.36 30.45 6.63
CA LYS A 261 -16.36 30.26 5.57
C LYS A 261 -15.20 31.26 5.66
N GLU A 262 -15.37 32.41 6.29
CA GLU A 262 -14.32 33.42 6.45
C GLU A 262 -13.51 33.21 7.73
N LEU A 263 -14.16 32.81 8.82
CA LEU A 263 -13.55 32.56 10.13
C LEU A 263 -12.63 31.35 10.14
N PHE A 264 -12.99 30.28 9.43
CA PHE A 264 -12.22 29.02 9.47
C PHE A 264 -11.26 28.89 8.28
N PRO A 265 -9.96 28.64 8.52
CA PRO A 265 -8.97 28.52 7.45
C PRO A 265 -9.07 27.21 6.67
N HIS A 266 -9.46 26.10 7.32
CA HIS A 266 -9.44 24.76 6.75
C HIS A 266 -10.84 24.22 6.44
N ILE A 267 -11.11 23.98 5.16
CA ILE A 267 -12.44 23.59 4.68
C ILE A 267 -12.29 22.60 3.52
N LEU A 268 -13.00 21.48 3.60
CA LEU A 268 -13.25 20.54 2.52
C LEU A 268 -14.70 20.72 2.06
N VAL A 269 -14.92 21.09 0.80
CA VAL A 269 -16.26 21.24 0.22
C VAL A 269 -16.48 20.19 -0.84
N THR A 270 -17.64 19.51 -0.82
CA THR A 270 -18.04 18.60 -1.91
C THR A 270 -19.12 19.22 -2.79
N SER A 271 -19.06 19.02 -4.11
CA SER A 271 -20.14 19.42 -5.02
C SER A 271 -20.14 18.67 -6.35
N ARG A 272 -21.13 18.92 -7.21
CA ARG A 272 -21.09 18.58 -8.63
C ARG A 272 -20.19 19.54 -9.43
N PRO A 273 -19.64 19.11 -10.57
CA PRO A 273 -18.86 19.99 -11.44
C PRO A 273 -19.61 21.28 -11.77
N GLY A 274 -18.90 22.41 -11.72
CA GLY A 274 -19.44 23.73 -12.11
C GLY A 274 -20.44 24.39 -11.14
N SER A 275 -20.79 23.75 -10.02
CA SER A 275 -21.89 24.22 -9.14
C SER A 275 -21.43 24.97 -7.88
N CYS A 276 -20.13 25.21 -7.71
CA CYS A 276 -19.57 25.76 -6.47
C CYS A 276 -18.75 27.05 -6.68
N SER A 277 -19.23 28.16 -6.09
CA SER A 277 -18.52 29.43 -5.98
C SER A 277 -17.75 29.51 -4.66
N PHE A 278 -16.65 28.78 -4.56
CA PHE A 278 -15.83 28.67 -3.34
C PHE A 278 -14.36 29.01 -3.59
N ASN A 279 -13.78 29.87 -2.73
CA ASN A 279 -12.34 30.17 -2.77
C ASN A 279 -11.55 28.94 -2.32
N ARG A 280 -10.86 28.30 -3.26
CA ARG A 280 -10.20 27.00 -3.12
C ARG A 280 -8.69 27.12 -3.34
N SER A 281 -7.93 26.34 -2.57
CA SER A 281 -6.47 26.22 -2.72
C SER A 281 -6.06 24.99 -3.50
N CYS A 282 -6.91 23.95 -3.49
CA CYS A 282 -6.75 22.71 -4.24
C CYS A 282 -8.13 22.28 -4.77
N GLU A 283 -8.15 21.74 -5.98
CA GLU A 283 -9.34 21.21 -6.64
C GLU A 283 -9.10 19.77 -7.07
N LEU A 284 -9.95 18.87 -6.58
CA LEU A 284 -9.88 17.43 -6.78
C LEU A 284 -11.18 16.92 -7.37
N GLU A 285 -11.10 15.88 -8.19
CA GLU A 285 -12.28 15.22 -8.78
C GLU A 285 -12.40 13.76 -8.34
N LEU A 286 -13.57 13.38 -7.84
CA LEU A 286 -13.94 12.05 -7.38
C LEU A 286 -14.57 11.25 -8.52
N LEU A 287 -13.87 10.21 -8.98
CA LEU A 287 -14.17 9.52 -10.24
C LEU A 287 -14.85 8.15 -10.08
N GLY A 288 -15.19 7.73 -8.85
CA GLY A 288 -15.76 6.41 -8.57
C GLY A 288 -14.71 5.31 -8.31
N PHE A 289 -15.11 4.05 -8.46
CA PHE A 289 -14.24 2.89 -8.37
C PHE A 289 -13.47 2.67 -9.67
N ASP A 290 -12.22 2.21 -9.58
CA ASP A 290 -11.52 1.58 -10.69
C ASP A 290 -11.89 0.09 -10.79
N LYS A 291 -11.34 -0.64 -11.76
CA LYS A 291 -11.66 -2.07 -11.95
C LYS A 291 -11.36 -2.90 -10.69
N GLU A 292 -10.26 -2.60 -10.01
CA GLU A 292 -9.90 -3.28 -8.77
C GLU A 292 -10.86 -2.93 -7.65
N GLY A 293 -11.27 -1.68 -7.54
CA GLY A 293 -12.24 -1.20 -6.59
C GLY A 293 -13.62 -1.83 -6.77
N VAL A 294 -14.07 -2.00 -8.02
CA VAL A 294 -15.28 -2.76 -8.36
C VAL A 294 -15.17 -4.19 -7.84
N LYS A 295 -14.06 -4.87 -8.15
CA LYS A 295 -13.80 -6.24 -7.69
C LYS A 295 -13.81 -6.32 -6.16
N ARG A 296 -13.05 -5.47 -5.48
CA ARG A 296 -12.97 -5.39 -4.01
C ARG A 296 -14.33 -5.14 -3.37
N TYR A 297 -15.12 -4.20 -3.90
CA TYR A 297 -16.47 -3.94 -3.40
C TYR A 297 -17.35 -5.18 -3.57
N SER A 298 -17.35 -5.79 -4.76
CA SER A 298 -18.15 -6.99 -5.04
C SER A 298 -17.75 -8.18 -4.15
N ASP A 299 -16.45 -8.42 -3.96
CA ASP A 299 -15.93 -9.47 -3.08
C ASP A 299 -16.43 -9.28 -1.64
N ARG A 300 -16.31 -8.05 -1.11
CA ARG A 300 -16.74 -7.76 0.26
C ARG A 300 -18.26 -7.83 0.42
N PHE A 301 -19.02 -7.34 -0.57
CA PHE A 301 -20.48 -7.44 -0.58
C PHE A 301 -20.94 -8.90 -0.56
N PHE A 302 -20.46 -9.73 -1.49
CA PHE A 302 -20.90 -11.13 -1.62
C PHE A 302 -20.39 -12.04 -0.50
N LYS A 303 -19.24 -11.70 0.10
CA LYS A 303 -18.78 -12.31 1.35
C LYS A 303 -19.74 -12.00 2.51
N HIS A 304 -20.18 -10.75 2.63
CA HIS A 304 -21.10 -10.33 3.69
C HIS A 304 -22.48 -11.00 3.56
N VAL A 305 -23.03 -11.08 2.34
CA VAL A 305 -24.32 -11.76 2.09
C VAL A 305 -24.20 -13.29 1.91
N GLN A 306 -23.01 -13.86 2.08
CA GLN A 306 -22.72 -15.31 1.97
C GLN A 306 -23.18 -15.93 0.65
N ALA A 307 -22.93 -15.27 -0.49
CA ALA A 307 -23.40 -15.70 -1.81
C ALA A 307 -22.32 -15.65 -2.91
N GLU A 308 -21.22 -16.36 -2.69
CA GLU A 308 -20.02 -16.33 -3.55
C GLU A 308 -20.25 -16.82 -4.99
N GLU A 309 -21.18 -17.76 -5.18
CA GLU A 309 -21.54 -18.30 -6.50
C GLU A 309 -22.15 -17.21 -7.40
N LYS A 310 -22.93 -16.28 -6.83
CA LYS A 310 -23.58 -15.17 -7.55
C LYS A 310 -22.56 -14.10 -7.95
N LYS A 311 -21.49 -13.96 -7.16
CA LYS A 311 -20.35 -13.09 -7.47
C LYS A 311 -19.66 -13.50 -8.76
N GLN A 312 -19.46 -14.80 -8.98
CA GLN A 312 -18.79 -15.30 -10.18
C GLN A 312 -19.54 -14.88 -11.46
N LYS A 313 -20.88 -14.92 -11.42
CA LYS A 313 -21.73 -14.46 -12.54
C LYS A 313 -21.65 -12.95 -12.76
N LEU A 314 -21.71 -12.14 -11.69
CA LEU A 314 -21.51 -10.69 -11.81
C LEU A 314 -20.12 -10.37 -12.39
N ASN A 315 -19.07 -11.02 -11.90
CA ASN A 315 -17.72 -10.86 -12.40
C ASN A 315 -17.59 -11.26 -13.87
N HIS A 316 -18.24 -12.35 -14.28
CA HIS A 316 -18.32 -12.74 -15.68
C HIS A 316 -18.99 -11.65 -16.53
N LEU A 317 -20.13 -11.09 -16.08
CA LEU A 317 -20.81 -9.99 -16.79
C LEU A 317 -19.93 -8.73 -16.86
N LEU A 318 -19.28 -8.34 -15.75
CA LEU A 318 -18.38 -7.19 -15.70
C LEU A 318 -17.16 -7.35 -16.61
N ASN A 319 -16.65 -8.57 -16.77
CA ASN A 319 -15.52 -8.86 -17.64
C ASN A 319 -15.91 -8.92 -19.13
N THR A 320 -17.14 -9.36 -19.43
CA THR A 320 -17.63 -9.53 -20.81
C THR A 320 -18.33 -8.28 -21.36
N SER A 321 -18.79 -7.37 -20.50
CA SER A 321 -19.62 -6.23 -20.88
C SER A 321 -19.05 -4.90 -20.37
N PRO A 322 -18.26 -4.18 -21.19
CA PRO A 322 -17.65 -2.90 -20.82
C PRO A 322 -18.66 -1.84 -20.37
N GLN A 323 -19.86 -1.83 -20.95
CA GLN A 323 -20.92 -0.89 -20.57
C GLN A 323 -21.39 -1.14 -19.13
N VAL A 324 -21.51 -2.41 -18.72
CA VAL A 324 -21.88 -2.78 -17.34
C VAL A 324 -20.77 -2.47 -16.37
N LEU A 325 -19.51 -2.73 -16.77
CA LEU A 325 -18.35 -2.35 -15.98
C LEU A 325 -18.27 -0.83 -15.77
N SER A 326 -18.58 -0.03 -16.80
CA SER A 326 -18.73 1.43 -16.69
C SER A 326 -19.67 1.82 -15.54
N LEU A 327 -20.83 1.16 -15.48
CA LEU A 327 -21.81 1.46 -14.44
C LEU A 327 -21.31 1.07 -13.06
N ALA A 328 -20.70 -0.10 -12.96
CA ALA A 328 -20.14 -0.58 -11.71
C ALA A 328 -19.05 0.34 -11.15
N GLN A 329 -18.39 1.15 -11.98
CA GLN A 329 -17.46 2.17 -11.49
C GLN A 329 -18.15 3.28 -10.70
N ILE A 330 -19.46 3.48 -10.86
CA ILE A 330 -20.26 4.36 -10.01
C ILE A 330 -20.72 3.54 -8.78
N PRO A 331 -20.28 3.87 -7.54
CA PRO A 331 -20.56 3.05 -6.36
C PRO A 331 -22.03 2.70 -6.11
N ILE A 332 -22.95 3.65 -6.30
CA ILE A 332 -24.38 3.38 -6.10
C ILE A 332 -24.92 2.36 -7.12
N ASN A 333 -24.45 2.41 -8.36
CA ASN A 333 -24.86 1.48 -9.42
C ASN A 333 -24.29 0.09 -9.17
N LEU A 334 -23.03 -0.02 -8.73
CA LEU A 334 -22.46 -1.31 -8.31
C LEU A 334 -23.24 -1.90 -7.14
N THR A 335 -23.60 -1.08 -6.16
CA THR A 335 -24.43 -1.54 -5.03
C THR A 335 -25.75 -2.13 -5.54
N LEU A 336 -26.45 -1.39 -6.41
CA LEU A 336 -27.70 -1.85 -7.02
C LEU A 336 -27.52 -3.14 -7.83
N LEU A 337 -26.44 -3.26 -8.60
CA LEU A 337 -26.09 -4.47 -9.34
C LEU A 337 -25.85 -5.64 -8.37
N CYS A 338 -25.06 -5.45 -7.32
CA CYS A 338 -24.80 -6.47 -6.30
C CYS A 338 -26.10 -6.93 -5.61
N CYS A 339 -26.97 -6.02 -5.21
CA CYS A 339 -28.29 -6.33 -4.64
C CYS A 339 -29.16 -7.12 -5.62
N PHE A 340 -29.22 -6.69 -6.88
CA PHE A 340 -30.01 -7.34 -7.92
C PHE A 340 -29.50 -8.76 -8.22
N PHE A 341 -28.18 -8.93 -8.37
CA PHE A 341 -27.55 -10.23 -8.60
C PHE A 341 -27.70 -11.18 -7.41
N ASN A 342 -27.77 -10.66 -6.19
CA ASN A 342 -28.07 -11.49 -5.03
C ASN A 342 -29.48 -12.08 -5.09
N GLU A 343 -30.48 -11.33 -5.56
CA GLU A 343 -31.88 -11.79 -5.50
C GLU A 343 -32.37 -12.53 -6.75
N SER A 344 -31.96 -12.14 -7.95
CA SER A 344 -32.57 -12.62 -9.21
C SER A 344 -31.55 -13.25 -10.18
N PHE A 345 -30.68 -14.11 -9.66
CA PHE A 345 -29.56 -14.68 -10.43
C PHE A 345 -29.98 -15.54 -11.64
N GLN A 346 -31.17 -16.13 -11.63
CA GLN A 346 -31.69 -17.02 -12.69
C GLN A 346 -32.01 -16.28 -13.99
N VAL A 347 -32.23 -14.96 -13.95
CA VAL A 347 -32.50 -14.14 -15.14
C VAL A 347 -31.26 -14.04 -16.05
N PHE A 348 -30.07 -14.26 -15.48
CA PHE A 348 -28.79 -14.19 -16.19
C PHE A 348 -28.35 -15.48 -16.87
N ASP A 349 -29.12 -16.57 -16.72
CA ASP A 349 -28.89 -17.83 -17.43
C ASP A 349 -29.58 -17.86 -18.82
N THR A 350 -30.18 -16.75 -19.24
CA THR A 350 -30.83 -16.61 -20.56
C THR A 350 -29.92 -15.89 -21.56
N GLU A 351 -29.95 -16.31 -22.83
CA GLU A 351 -29.14 -15.76 -23.95
C GLU A 351 -29.41 -14.28 -24.32
N GLN A 352 -30.12 -13.52 -23.48
CA GLN A 352 -30.47 -12.13 -23.78
C GLN A 352 -29.28 -11.18 -23.59
N SER A 353 -29.08 -10.29 -24.56
CA SER A 353 -28.09 -9.22 -24.44
C SER A 353 -28.49 -8.21 -23.35
N PHE A 354 -27.60 -7.99 -22.38
CA PHE A 354 -27.81 -7.02 -21.31
C PHE A 354 -27.40 -5.63 -21.76
N THR A 355 -28.40 -4.82 -22.14
CA THR A 355 -28.21 -3.40 -22.48
C THR A 355 -28.37 -2.52 -21.24
N MET A 356 -27.91 -1.26 -21.31
CA MET A 356 -28.04 -0.28 -20.22
C MET A 356 -29.49 -0.14 -19.77
N THR A 357 -30.39 0.02 -20.73
CA THR A 357 -31.82 0.16 -20.49
C THR A 357 -32.39 -1.06 -19.79
N SER A 358 -31.93 -2.24 -20.19
CA SER A 358 -32.39 -3.51 -19.64
C SER A 358 -31.99 -3.72 -18.18
N ILE A 359 -30.86 -3.13 -17.75
CA ILE A 359 -30.41 -3.16 -16.36
C ILE A 359 -31.27 -2.21 -15.52
N TYR A 360 -31.43 -0.96 -15.95
CA TYR A 360 -32.24 0.02 -15.22
C TYR A 360 -33.72 -0.39 -15.14
N ALA A 361 -34.28 -0.94 -16.23
CA ALA A 361 -35.64 -1.49 -16.21
C ALA A 361 -35.81 -2.59 -15.17
N ARG A 362 -34.82 -3.50 -15.06
CA ARG A 362 -34.83 -4.57 -14.06
C ARG A 362 -34.66 -4.05 -12.63
N VAL A 363 -33.76 -3.08 -12.41
CA VAL A 363 -33.56 -2.45 -11.09
C VAL A 363 -34.83 -1.71 -10.64
N VAL A 364 -35.43 -0.91 -11.52
CA VAL A 364 -36.69 -0.20 -11.22
C VAL A 364 -37.83 -1.19 -10.94
N ASN A 365 -37.95 -2.24 -11.77
CA ASN A 365 -38.94 -3.31 -11.54
C ASN A 365 -38.70 -4.04 -10.20
N TRP A 366 -37.44 -4.27 -9.84
CA TRP A 366 -37.05 -4.83 -8.54
C TRP A 366 -37.45 -3.92 -7.37
N MET A 367 -37.30 -2.60 -7.51
CA MET A 367 -37.76 -1.65 -6.49
C MET A 367 -39.29 -1.65 -6.35
N TYR A 368 -40.03 -1.74 -7.46
CA TYR A 368 -41.49 -1.91 -7.44
C TYR A 368 -41.91 -3.22 -6.76
N LYS A 369 -41.17 -4.31 -6.99
CA LYS A 369 -41.40 -5.61 -6.36
C LYS A 369 -41.35 -5.50 -4.84
N TRP A 370 -40.31 -4.86 -4.32
CA TRP A 370 -40.13 -4.67 -2.89
C TRP A 370 -41.14 -3.72 -2.27
N PHE A 371 -41.49 -2.65 -2.99
CA PHE A 371 -42.58 -1.76 -2.60
C PHE A 371 -43.89 -2.55 -2.37
N LEU A 372 -44.26 -3.42 -3.30
CA LEU A 372 -45.48 -4.24 -3.18
C LEU A 372 -45.38 -5.29 -2.08
N LEU A 373 -44.28 -6.04 -1.99
CA LEU A 373 -44.08 -7.04 -0.93
C LEU A 373 -44.22 -6.42 0.46
N ARG A 374 -43.69 -5.21 0.66
CA ARG A 374 -43.81 -4.46 1.91
C ARG A 374 -45.25 -4.09 2.23
N ARG A 375 -46.04 -3.68 1.22
CA ARG A 375 -47.47 -3.39 1.42
C ARG A 375 -48.26 -4.64 1.78
N ILE A 376 -47.92 -5.78 1.18
CA ILE A 376 -48.53 -7.08 1.52
C ILE A 376 -48.22 -7.41 2.99
N ASP A 377 -46.96 -7.28 3.42
CA ASP A 377 -46.56 -7.55 4.81
C ASP A 377 -47.21 -6.59 5.82
N GLN A 378 -47.50 -5.35 5.40
CA GLN A 378 -48.21 -4.36 6.22
C GLN A 378 -49.74 -4.48 6.16
N GLY A 379 -50.28 -5.46 5.42
CA GLY A 379 -51.73 -5.63 5.23
C GLY A 379 -52.39 -4.50 4.42
N GLN A 380 -51.60 -3.74 3.66
CA GLN A 380 -52.03 -2.60 2.84
C GLN A 380 -52.34 -2.96 1.39
N SER A 381 -51.97 -4.16 0.93
CA SER A 381 -52.31 -4.70 -0.38
C SER A 381 -53.10 -6.01 -0.25
N LYS A 382 -54.02 -6.24 -1.20
CA LYS A 382 -54.80 -7.49 -1.30
C LYS A 382 -54.14 -8.55 -2.20
N GLN A 383 -53.01 -8.23 -2.82
CA GLN A 383 -52.27 -9.15 -3.69
C GLN A 383 -51.49 -10.19 -2.88
N THR A 384 -51.18 -11.35 -3.47
CA THR A 384 -50.36 -12.37 -2.79
C THR A 384 -48.89 -12.25 -3.16
N LYS A 385 -48.00 -12.74 -2.29
CA LYS A 385 -46.55 -12.72 -2.55
C LYS A 385 -46.21 -13.49 -3.83
N GLU A 386 -46.85 -14.64 -4.05
CA GLU A 386 -46.63 -15.49 -5.22
C GLU A 386 -46.99 -14.77 -6.53
N GLN A 387 -48.07 -13.98 -6.54
CA GLN A 387 -48.46 -13.17 -7.71
C GLN A 387 -47.39 -12.14 -8.06
N ILE A 388 -46.85 -11.43 -7.06
CA ILE A 388 -45.81 -10.42 -7.26
C ILE A 388 -44.47 -11.05 -7.68
N LEU A 389 -44.14 -12.22 -7.12
CA LEU A 389 -42.90 -12.93 -7.46
C LEU A 389 -42.92 -13.46 -8.91
N ALA A 390 -44.09 -13.80 -9.46
CA ALA A 390 -44.26 -14.32 -10.82
C ALA A 390 -44.38 -13.25 -11.92
N GLU A 391 -44.73 -12.01 -11.57
CA GLU A 391 -44.96 -10.93 -12.53
C GLU A 391 -43.65 -10.36 -13.08
N LYS A 392 -43.48 -10.42 -14.41
CA LYS A 392 -42.26 -9.98 -15.10
C LYS A 392 -42.17 -8.46 -15.27
N ASN A 393 -43.31 -7.76 -15.34
CA ASN A 393 -43.37 -6.31 -15.53
C ASN A 393 -44.37 -5.66 -14.58
N LEU A 394 -43.88 -5.26 -13.41
CA LEU A 394 -44.68 -4.64 -12.35
C LEU A 394 -45.09 -3.21 -12.66
N ARG A 395 -44.56 -2.57 -13.73
CA ARG A 395 -45.03 -1.25 -14.16
C ARG A 395 -46.53 -1.23 -14.51
N GLN A 396 -47.06 -2.36 -14.98
CA GLN A 396 -48.47 -2.54 -15.36
C GLN A 396 -49.36 -2.96 -14.19
N ASN A 397 -48.77 -3.34 -13.05
CA ASN A 397 -49.53 -3.66 -11.86
C ASN A 397 -50.32 -2.42 -11.40
N PRO A 398 -51.62 -2.54 -11.07
CA PRO A 398 -52.48 -1.39 -10.78
C PRO A 398 -52.04 -0.56 -9.56
N GLU A 399 -51.39 -1.18 -8.56
CA GLU A 399 -50.87 -0.47 -7.38
C GLU A 399 -49.58 0.31 -7.70
N VAL A 400 -48.79 -0.16 -8.66
CA VAL A 400 -47.54 0.49 -9.11
C VAL A 400 -47.81 1.52 -10.20
N ALA A 401 -48.80 1.29 -11.06
CA ALA A 401 -49.01 2.08 -12.28
C ALA A 401 -49.17 3.59 -12.00
N ASN A 402 -49.86 3.95 -10.91
CA ASN A 402 -50.01 5.35 -10.50
C ASN A 402 -48.67 5.95 -10.05
N ILE A 403 -47.95 5.25 -9.18
CA ILE A 403 -46.66 5.70 -8.63
C ILE A 403 -45.61 5.83 -9.73
N ALA A 404 -45.53 4.85 -10.62
CA ALA A 404 -44.60 4.87 -11.73
C ALA A 404 -44.90 6.00 -12.71
N THR A 405 -46.19 6.28 -12.98
CA THR A 405 -46.58 7.45 -13.80
C THR A 405 -46.18 8.76 -13.10
N ALA A 406 -46.39 8.87 -11.79
CA ALA A 406 -45.96 10.06 -11.05
C ALA A 406 -44.44 10.27 -11.10
N PHE A 407 -43.65 9.19 -10.97
CA PHE A 407 -42.19 9.26 -11.11
C PHE A 407 -41.75 9.64 -12.53
N GLU A 408 -42.41 9.09 -13.55
CA GLU A 408 -42.18 9.42 -14.96
C GLU A 408 -42.44 10.90 -15.25
N GLU A 409 -43.56 11.46 -14.78
CA GLU A 409 -43.90 12.88 -14.93
C GLU A 409 -42.95 13.80 -14.16
N MET A 410 -42.61 13.44 -12.91
CA MET A 410 -41.64 14.16 -12.10
C MET A 410 -40.25 14.17 -12.75
N ALA A 411 -39.82 13.05 -13.32
CA ALA A 411 -38.52 12.92 -13.97
C ALA A 411 -38.45 13.76 -15.25
N ASP A 412 -39.48 13.69 -16.09
CA ASP A 412 -39.58 14.49 -17.31
C ASP A 412 -39.59 15.99 -16.99
N PHE A 413 -40.41 16.43 -16.04
CA PHE A 413 -40.43 17.81 -15.55
C PHE A 413 -39.04 18.26 -15.04
N ALA A 414 -38.34 17.40 -14.29
CA ALA A 414 -37.01 17.70 -13.79
C ALA A 414 -35.97 17.82 -14.93
N MET A 415 -36.06 16.98 -15.97
CA MET A 415 -35.20 17.06 -17.16
C MET A 415 -35.44 18.34 -17.96
N GLU A 416 -36.71 18.70 -18.18
CA GLU A 416 -37.08 19.92 -18.92
C GLU A 416 -36.57 21.19 -18.22
N ASN A 417 -36.76 21.25 -16.90
CA ASN A 417 -36.33 22.38 -16.07
C ASN A 417 -34.84 22.32 -15.67
N ASN A 418 -34.10 21.31 -16.14
CA ASN A 418 -32.69 21.10 -15.84
C ASN A 418 -32.39 21.15 -14.33
N THR A 419 -33.22 20.46 -13.54
CA THR A 419 -33.11 20.38 -12.08
C THR A 419 -32.96 18.94 -11.63
N LEU A 420 -32.34 18.79 -10.46
CA LEU A 420 -32.18 17.52 -9.74
C LEU A 420 -33.09 17.45 -8.52
N TYR A 421 -33.67 18.59 -8.15
CA TYR A 421 -34.53 18.76 -6.98
C TYR A 421 -35.92 19.20 -7.44
N LEU A 422 -36.92 18.51 -6.92
CA LEU A 422 -38.34 18.80 -7.10
C LEU A 422 -38.85 19.46 -5.83
N SER A 423 -39.59 20.56 -5.94
CA SER A 423 -40.18 21.21 -4.78
C SER A 423 -41.36 20.40 -4.23
N LYS A 424 -41.70 20.59 -2.96
CA LYS A 424 -42.86 19.93 -2.34
C LYS A 424 -44.17 20.24 -3.08
N PRO A 425 -44.45 21.47 -3.53
CA PRO A 425 -45.58 21.74 -4.43
C PRO A 425 -45.56 20.91 -5.71
N ASP A 426 -44.39 20.76 -6.36
CA ASP A 426 -44.27 19.94 -7.58
C ASP A 426 -44.55 18.46 -7.26
N ILE A 427 -44.00 17.94 -6.17
CA ILE A 427 -44.22 16.56 -5.71
C ILE A 427 -45.70 16.34 -5.39
N GLU A 428 -46.34 17.26 -4.67
CA GLU A 428 -47.76 17.20 -4.33
C GLU A 428 -48.65 17.28 -5.59
N HIS A 429 -48.26 18.10 -6.58
CA HIS A 429 -48.92 18.21 -7.86
C HIS A 429 -48.93 16.88 -8.63
N PHE A 430 -47.75 16.28 -8.83
CA PHE A 430 -47.63 15.02 -9.59
C PHE A 430 -48.14 13.79 -8.84
N ARG A 431 -48.00 13.77 -7.50
CA ARG A 431 -48.57 12.70 -6.65
C ARG A 431 -50.11 12.71 -6.69
N GLY A 432 -50.70 13.91 -6.69
CA GLY A 432 -52.12 14.11 -6.53
C GLY A 432 -52.69 13.46 -5.25
N ASN A 433 -53.98 13.14 -5.28
CA ASN A 433 -54.70 12.50 -4.15
C ASN A 433 -54.64 10.97 -4.16
N LYS A 434 -54.12 10.37 -5.24
CA LYS A 434 -54.16 8.91 -5.46
C LYS A 434 -53.01 8.17 -4.79
N ILE A 435 -51.90 8.84 -4.51
CA ILE A 435 -50.67 8.26 -3.97
C ILE A 435 -50.43 8.91 -2.60
N LEU A 436 -50.11 8.15 -1.56
CA LEU A 436 -49.76 8.66 -0.23
C LEU A 436 -48.32 9.21 -0.21
N SER A 437 -48.05 10.21 0.62
CA SER A 437 -46.73 10.89 0.61
C SER A 437 -45.59 9.94 0.98
N ASN A 438 -45.86 8.94 1.81
CA ASN A 438 -44.91 7.90 2.19
C ASN A 438 -44.70 6.85 1.09
N GLU A 439 -45.67 6.63 0.20
CA GLU A 439 -45.55 5.62 -0.87
C GLU A 439 -44.41 5.95 -1.85
N LEU A 440 -44.22 7.23 -2.16
CA LEU A 440 -43.10 7.69 -3.00
C LEU A 440 -41.74 7.40 -2.34
N THR A 441 -41.61 7.67 -1.04
CA THR A 441 -40.37 7.36 -0.30
C THR A 441 -40.19 5.86 -0.08
N ASP A 442 -41.29 5.12 0.11
CA ASP A 442 -41.27 3.68 0.38
C ASP A 442 -40.85 2.87 -0.84
N CYS A 443 -41.03 3.41 -2.06
CA CYS A 443 -40.54 2.83 -3.31
C CYS A 443 -39.02 2.93 -3.45
N GLY A 444 -38.35 3.85 -2.75
CA GLY A 444 -36.88 3.97 -2.72
C GLY A 444 -36.24 4.64 -3.94
N LEU A 445 -36.98 4.95 -5.01
CA LEU A 445 -36.46 5.63 -6.22
C LEU A 445 -36.16 7.11 -5.98
N MET A 446 -36.83 7.70 -4.99
CA MET A 446 -36.75 9.11 -4.66
C MET A 446 -36.59 9.27 -3.15
N ARG A 447 -35.77 10.25 -2.75
CA ARG A 447 -35.64 10.69 -1.36
C ARG A 447 -36.44 11.96 -1.18
N ILE A 448 -37.31 11.96 -0.17
CA ILE A 448 -38.07 13.14 0.26
C ILE A 448 -37.77 13.33 1.75
N PRO A 449 -36.71 14.07 2.09
CA PRO A 449 -36.36 14.29 3.48
C PRO A 449 -37.48 15.07 4.16
N GLU A 450 -37.97 14.56 5.31
CA GLU A 450 -39.09 15.16 6.05
C GLU A 450 -38.86 16.64 6.40
N ALA A 451 -37.61 17.11 6.38
CA ALA A 451 -37.21 18.48 6.72
C ALA A 451 -37.01 19.43 5.53
N GLU A 452 -36.99 18.95 4.28
CA GLU A 452 -36.38 19.69 3.15
C GLU A 452 -37.35 20.37 2.16
N GLU A 453 -38.67 20.19 2.29
CA GLU A 453 -39.68 20.70 1.32
C GLU A 453 -39.31 20.46 -0.16
N LYS A 454 -38.44 19.49 -0.41
CA LYS A 454 -37.91 19.11 -1.71
C LYS A 454 -37.62 17.62 -1.71
N GLY A 455 -37.61 17.01 -2.88
CA GLY A 455 -37.17 15.64 -3.05
C GLY A 455 -36.39 15.46 -4.35
N TYR A 456 -35.65 14.36 -4.45
CA TYR A 456 -34.75 14.10 -5.56
C TYR A 456 -34.60 12.59 -5.82
N PHE A 457 -34.35 12.22 -7.07
CA PHE A 457 -34.08 10.83 -7.45
C PHE A 457 -32.72 10.36 -6.92
N ILE A 458 -32.58 9.06 -6.65
CA ILE A 458 -31.33 8.48 -6.10
C ILE A 458 -30.10 8.68 -6.99
N HIS A 459 -30.29 8.83 -8.31
CA HIS A 459 -29.25 9.16 -9.28
C HIS A 459 -29.86 9.80 -10.53
N LEU A 460 -29.11 10.64 -11.26
CA LEU A 460 -29.55 11.28 -12.51
C LEU A 460 -30.01 10.25 -13.55
N THR A 461 -29.32 9.12 -13.65
CA THR A 461 -29.70 8.06 -14.61
C THR A 461 -31.05 7.41 -14.32
N PHE A 462 -31.56 7.46 -13.08
CA PHE A 462 -32.95 7.08 -12.83
C PHE A 462 -33.93 8.12 -13.37
N GLN A 463 -33.59 9.42 -13.25
CA GLN A 463 -34.37 10.51 -13.85
C GLN A 463 -34.36 10.39 -15.39
N GLU A 464 -33.21 10.12 -16.01
CA GLU A 464 -33.10 9.88 -17.46
C GLU A 464 -33.89 8.65 -17.90
N PHE A 465 -33.77 7.54 -17.17
CA PHE A 465 -34.50 6.30 -17.44
C PHE A 465 -36.01 6.45 -17.30
N LEU A 466 -36.49 7.14 -16.25
CA LEU A 466 -37.92 7.36 -16.05
C LEU A 466 -38.50 8.31 -17.10
N THR A 467 -37.74 9.32 -17.53
CA THR A 467 -38.11 10.17 -18.68
C THR A 467 -38.22 9.32 -19.95
N ALA A 468 -37.24 8.45 -20.20
CA ALA A 468 -37.29 7.52 -21.33
C ALA A 468 -38.48 6.55 -21.24
N SER A 469 -38.78 6.01 -20.05
CA SER A 469 -39.94 5.15 -19.78
C SER A 469 -41.24 5.86 -20.13
N LYS A 470 -41.40 7.15 -19.78
CA LYS A 470 -42.58 7.95 -20.13
C LYS A 470 -42.80 7.97 -21.64
N ILE A 471 -41.80 8.44 -22.39
CA ILE A 471 -41.89 8.62 -23.85
C ILE A 471 -42.03 7.26 -24.56
N ALA A 472 -41.30 6.24 -24.10
CA ALA A 472 -41.43 4.89 -24.61
C ALA A 472 -42.87 4.37 -24.45
N ASN A 473 -43.48 4.53 -23.26
CA ASN A 473 -44.85 4.11 -23.02
C ASN A 473 -45.87 4.91 -23.86
N GLN A 474 -45.61 6.17 -24.19
CA GLN A 474 -46.44 6.93 -25.13
C GLN A 474 -46.38 6.35 -26.54
N TYR A 475 -45.19 5.96 -27.03
CA TYR A 475 -45.06 5.21 -28.28
C TYR A 475 -45.84 3.88 -28.23
N LEU A 476 -45.74 3.13 -27.12
CA LEU A 476 -46.47 1.86 -26.96
C LEU A 476 -48.00 2.04 -26.94
N LYS A 477 -48.50 3.19 -26.49
CA LYS A 477 -49.93 3.55 -26.51
C LYS A 477 -50.40 4.12 -27.85
N GLY A 478 -49.49 4.40 -28.78
CA GLY A 478 -49.80 5.00 -30.09
C GLY A 478 -49.92 6.53 -30.08
N GLU A 479 -49.44 7.21 -29.03
CA GLU A 479 -49.48 8.67 -28.88
C GLU A 479 -48.36 9.37 -29.69
N ARG A 480 -48.23 9.04 -30.99
CA ARG A 480 -47.05 9.37 -31.81
C ARG A 480 -46.72 10.87 -31.90
N ARG A 481 -47.72 11.75 -31.93
CA ARG A 481 -47.52 13.19 -32.18
C ARG A 481 -46.65 13.86 -31.11
N ALA A 482 -46.95 13.61 -29.82
CA ALA A 482 -46.18 14.17 -28.71
C ALA A 482 -44.73 13.62 -28.71
N CYS A 483 -44.58 12.34 -29.01
CA CYS A 483 -43.26 11.72 -29.11
C CYS A 483 -42.43 12.29 -30.27
N GLN A 484 -43.04 12.51 -31.43
CA GLN A 484 -42.37 13.11 -32.59
C GLN A 484 -41.88 14.53 -32.25
N GLU A 485 -42.71 15.34 -31.61
CA GLU A 485 -42.34 16.69 -31.15
C GLU A 485 -41.17 16.64 -30.15
N PHE A 486 -41.17 15.66 -29.23
CA PHE A 486 -40.08 15.43 -28.29
C PHE A 486 -38.76 15.09 -29.01
N VAL A 487 -38.77 14.12 -29.92
CA VAL A 487 -37.58 13.72 -30.67
C VAL A 487 -37.06 14.89 -31.49
N GLN A 488 -37.90 15.60 -32.23
CA GLN A 488 -37.51 16.75 -33.03
C GLN A 488 -36.84 17.86 -32.21
N LYS A 489 -37.37 18.11 -31.00
CA LYS A 489 -36.86 19.16 -30.11
C LYS A 489 -35.52 18.78 -29.46
N TYR A 490 -35.35 17.52 -29.07
CA TYR A 490 -34.25 17.10 -28.19
C TYR A 490 -33.23 16.15 -28.86
N LYS A 491 -33.38 15.78 -30.14
CA LYS A 491 -32.49 14.84 -30.87
C LYS A 491 -31.00 15.14 -30.73
N PHE A 492 -30.62 16.42 -30.80
CA PHE A 492 -29.22 16.87 -30.70
C PHE A 492 -28.90 17.61 -29.41
N GLU A 493 -29.80 17.54 -28.43
CA GLU A 493 -29.59 18.13 -27.12
C GLU A 493 -28.80 17.12 -26.25
N PRO A 494 -27.55 17.43 -25.84
CA PRO A 494 -26.67 16.44 -25.20
C PRO A 494 -27.25 15.78 -23.94
N ARG A 495 -28.07 16.51 -23.15
CA ARG A 495 -28.69 15.98 -21.93
C ARG A 495 -29.73 14.88 -22.18
N TYR A 496 -30.24 14.77 -23.42
CA TYR A 496 -31.22 13.74 -23.80
C TYR A 496 -30.60 12.59 -24.60
N ALA A 497 -29.29 12.61 -24.87
CA ALA A 497 -28.63 11.55 -25.64
C ALA A 497 -28.86 10.16 -25.02
N LEU A 498 -28.69 10.02 -23.70
CA LEU A 498 -28.97 8.76 -22.99
C LEU A 498 -30.47 8.43 -22.95
N VAL A 499 -31.33 9.44 -22.82
CA VAL A 499 -32.79 9.27 -22.83
C VAL A 499 -33.26 8.66 -24.14
N LEU A 500 -32.79 9.18 -25.29
CA LEU A 500 -33.13 8.67 -26.62
C LEU A 500 -32.67 7.21 -26.81
N ARG A 501 -31.44 6.91 -26.37
CA ARG A 501 -30.90 5.54 -26.33
C ARG A 501 -31.80 4.61 -25.51
N MET A 502 -32.23 5.07 -24.33
CA MET A 502 -33.09 4.30 -23.43
C MET A 502 -34.51 4.13 -23.95
N ILE A 503 -35.05 5.08 -24.71
CA ILE A 503 -36.35 4.91 -25.38
C ILE A 503 -36.28 3.72 -26.34
N ALA A 504 -35.24 3.65 -27.19
CA ALA A 504 -35.04 2.56 -28.14
C ALA A 504 -34.96 1.19 -27.43
N GLY A 505 -34.15 1.11 -26.36
CA GLY A 505 -34.01 -0.10 -25.57
C GLY A 505 -35.29 -0.52 -24.85
N TYR A 506 -36.04 0.44 -24.28
CA TYR A 506 -37.24 0.15 -23.50
C TYR A 506 -38.35 -0.39 -24.39
N ILE A 507 -38.59 0.26 -25.53
CA ILE A 507 -39.58 -0.20 -26.52
C ILE A 507 -39.20 -1.59 -27.02
N SER A 508 -37.92 -1.83 -27.32
CA SER A 508 -37.44 -3.13 -27.80
C SER A 508 -37.58 -4.24 -26.74
N LEU A 509 -37.34 -3.94 -25.47
CA LEU A 509 -37.57 -4.87 -24.36
C LEU A 509 -39.06 -5.23 -24.22
N ALA A 510 -39.95 -4.25 -24.33
CA ALA A 510 -41.40 -4.50 -24.32
C ALA A 510 -41.86 -5.31 -25.55
N ALA A 511 -41.27 -5.06 -26.73
CA ALA A 511 -41.53 -5.79 -27.98
C ALA A 511 -41.22 -7.28 -27.89
N SER A 512 -40.18 -7.67 -27.15
CA SER A 512 -39.82 -9.08 -26.94
C SER A 512 -40.90 -9.89 -26.19
N SER A 513 -41.84 -9.21 -25.53
CA SER A 513 -42.90 -9.83 -24.73
C SER A 513 -44.27 -9.92 -25.45
N SER A 514 -44.51 -9.17 -26.55
CA SER A 514 -45.74 -9.28 -27.34
C SER A 514 -45.60 -8.74 -28.77
N ARG A 515 -46.31 -9.37 -29.73
CA ARG A 515 -46.36 -8.96 -31.15
C ARG A 515 -47.00 -7.57 -31.38
N HIS A 516 -47.72 -7.00 -30.42
CA HIS A 516 -48.27 -5.64 -30.54
C HIS A 516 -47.24 -4.55 -30.21
N TYR A 517 -46.25 -4.86 -29.37
CA TYR A 517 -45.24 -3.89 -28.94
C TYR A 517 -44.11 -3.72 -29.97
N SER A 518 -43.91 -4.67 -30.90
CA SER A 518 -42.98 -4.50 -32.03
C SER A 518 -43.40 -3.39 -33.00
N ALA A 519 -44.70 -3.06 -33.05
CA ALA A 519 -45.23 -2.00 -33.91
C ALA A 519 -44.84 -0.59 -33.46
N ALA A 520 -44.40 -0.39 -32.22
CA ALA A 520 -44.02 0.90 -31.66
C ALA A 520 -42.54 1.26 -31.89
N LEU A 521 -41.67 0.26 -32.11
CA LEU A 521 -40.24 0.48 -32.37
C LEU A 521 -40.01 1.18 -33.71
N GLN A 522 -40.77 0.79 -34.73
CA GLN A 522 -40.68 1.36 -36.07
C GLN A 522 -41.01 2.87 -36.10
N PRO A 523 -42.14 3.35 -35.54
CA PRO A 523 -42.42 4.79 -35.42
C PRO A 523 -41.33 5.60 -34.73
N PHE A 524 -40.73 5.09 -33.65
CA PHE A 524 -39.63 5.80 -32.98
C PHE A 524 -38.44 6.01 -33.92
N PHE A 525 -38.02 4.98 -34.65
CA PHE A 525 -36.93 5.12 -35.62
C PHE A 525 -37.34 5.97 -36.83
N ASP A 526 -38.58 5.91 -37.30
CA ASP A 526 -39.07 6.85 -38.32
C ASP A 526 -38.86 8.30 -37.89
N ASP A 527 -39.19 8.63 -36.63
CA ASP A 527 -39.04 9.97 -36.07
C ASP A 527 -37.56 10.31 -35.81
N LEU A 528 -36.75 9.35 -35.37
CA LEU A 528 -35.30 9.52 -35.15
C LEU A 528 -34.56 9.81 -36.47
N PHE A 529 -34.93 9.12 -37.55
CA PHE A 529 -34.40 9.35 -38.90
C PHE A 529 -35.05 10.55 -39.60
N ALA A 530 -36.04 11.23 -39.02
CA ALA A 530 -36.60 12.44 -39.58
C ALA A 530 -35.72 13.68 -39.30
N GLU A 531 -36.09 14.82 -39.88
CA GLU A 531 -35.48 16.11 -39.55
C GLU A 531 -35.71 16.48 -38.07
N PRO A 532 -34.78 17.20 -37.42
CA PRO A 532 -33.57 17.84 -37.98
C PRO A 532 -32.42 16.87 -38.26
N ARG A 533 -31.53 17.25 -39.19
CA ARG A 533 -30.28 16.54 -39.54
C ARG A 533 -29.05 17.23 -38.95
N ASP A 534 -28.02 16.45 -38.65
CA ASP A 534 -26.72 17.00 -38.26
C ASP A 534 -25.94 17.46 -39.50
N LEU A 535 -25.39 18.68 -39.48
CA LEU A 535 -24.56 19.23 -40.55
C LEU A 535 -23.26 18.44 -40.76
N VAL A 536 -22.75 17.81 -39.71
CA VAL A 536 -21.49 17.03 -39.73
C VAL A 536 -21.77 15.54 -39.93
N ILE A 537 -23.03 15.11 -39.90
CA ILE A 537 -23.54 13.72 -40.02
C ILE A 537 -23.06 12.79 -38.88
N ARG A 538 -21.86 13.00 -38.34
CA ARG A 538 -21.18 12.15 -37.36
C ARG A 538 -21.98 11.95 -36.08
N ASN A 539 -22.58 13.01 -35.51
CA ASN A 539 -23.30 12.87 -34.23
C ASN A 539 -24.62 12.13 -34.45
N GLU A 540 -25.27 12.32 -35.59
CA GLU A 540 -26.48 11.61 -35.96
C GLU A 540 -26.22 10.12 -36.19
N ILE A 541 -25.17 9.74 -36.94
CA ILE A 541 -24.79 8.34 -37.13
C ILE A 541 -24.48 7.68 -35.78
N ASN A 542 -23.70 8.36 -34.94
CA ASN A 542 -23.38 7.83 -33.61
C ASN A 542 -24.65 7.61 -32.80
N LEU A 543 -25.50 8.62 -32.60
CA LEU A 543 -26.75 8.49 -31.84
C LEU A 543 -27.63 7.33 -32.34
N ILE A 544 -27.73 7.14 -33.66
CA ILE A 544 -28.53 6.06 -34.24
C ILE A 544 -27.89 4.69 -33.96
N ALA A 545 -26.58 4.55 -34.16
CA ALA A 545 -25.82 3.34 -33.80
C ALA A 545 -26.00 2.99 -32.32
N GLU A 546 -25.90 4.02 -31.48
CA GLU A 546 -26.08 3.98 -30.05
C GLU A 546 -27.48 3.48 -29.64
N CYS A 547 -28.54 3.92 -30.33
CA CYS A 547 -29.91 3.43 -30.15
C CYS A 547 -30.09 1.98 -30.61
N PHE A 548 -29.53 1.59 -31.76
CA PHE A 548 -29.61 0.20 -32.23
C PHE A 548 -28.89 -0.77 -31.30
N GLU A 549 -27.78 -0.36 -30.70
CA GLU A 549 -27.07 -1.14 -29.68
C GLU A 549 -27.97 -1.47 -28.47
N GLU A 550 -28.84 -0.54 -28.07
CA GLU A 550 -29.76 -0.71 -26.93
C GLU A 550 -30.99 -1.59 -27.22
N CYS A 551 -31.32 -1.85 -28.49
CA CYS A 551 -32.41 -2.76 -28.85
C CYS A 551 -32.13 -4.20 -28.36
N GLN A 552 -33.10 -5.11 -28.39
CA GLN A 552 -32.83 -6.56 -28.27
C GLN A 552 -32.59 -7.14 -29.66
N ASP A 553 -33.46 -6.81 -30.61
CA ASP A 553 -33.36 -7.19 -32.01
C ASP A 553 -33.54 -5.96 -32.91
N PRO A 554 -32.45 -5.42 -33.51
CA PRO A 554 -32.55 -4.26 -34.41
C PRO A 554 -33.13 -4.60 -35.78
N THR A 555 -33.17 -5.89 -36.19
CA THR A 555 -33.66 -6.32 -37.51
C THR A 555 -35.16 -6.09 -37.68
N LEU A 556 -35.89 -5.85 -36.58
CA LEU A 556 -37.29 -5.47 -36.57
C LEU A 556 -37.54 -4.06 -37.15
N VAL A 557 -36.49 -3.25 -37.32
CA VAL A 557 -36.57 -1.88 -37.82
C VAL A 557 -36.19 -1.84 -39.30
N LYS A 558 -37.09 -1.36 -40.15
CA LYS A 558 -36.89 -1.34 -41.62
C LYS A 558 -35.66 -0.56 -42.06
N GLN A 559 -35.29 0.49 -41.34
CA GLN A 559 -34.12 1.33 -41.64
C GLN A 559 -32.79 0.67 -41.28
N TYR A 560 -32.77 -0.43 -40.51
CA TYR A 560 -31.53 -0.98 -39.96
C TYR A 560 -30.54 -1.39 -41.06
N GLU A 561 -30.96 -2.15 -42.06
CA GLU A 561 -30.08 -2.55 -43.18
C GLU A 561 -29.58 -1.35 -43.97
N GLY A 562 -30.44 -0.36 -44.25
CA GLY A 562 -30.03 0.88 -44.90
C GLY A 562 -29.03 1.71 -44.07
N PHE A 563 -29.14 1.66 -42.75
CA PHE A 563 -28.19 2.27 -41.84
C PHE A 563 -26.85 1.53 -41.83
N ILE A 564 -26.84 0.20 -41.91
CA ILE A 564 -25.60 -0.58 -42.06
C ILE A 564 -24.87 -0.21 -43.35
N GLU A 565 -25.59 -0.04 -44.46
CA GLU A 565 -24.97 0.46 -45.71
C GLU A 565 -24.37 1.85 -45.55
N LEU A 566 -25.09 2.78 -44.91
CA LEU A 566 -24.58 4.12 -44.59
C LEU A 566 -23.30 4.07 -43.72
N VAL A 567 -23.26 3.18 -42.73
CA VAL A 567 -22.09 2.98 -41.88
C VAL A 567 -20.89 2.48 -42.69
N LYS A 568 -21.09 1.54 -43.62
CA LYS A 568 -20.01 1.06 -44.51
C LYS A 568 -19.49 2.18 -45.42
N ASP A 569 -20.37 2.95 -46.04
CA ASP A 569 -19.98 4.08 -46.88
C ASP A 569 -19.18 5.11 -46.08
N TYR A 570 -19.64 5.43 -44.87
CA TYR A 570 -18.94 6.33 -43.97
C TYR A 570 -17.57 5.77 -43.54
N MET A 571 -17.48 4.48 -43.20
CA MET A 571 -16.20 3.81 -42.92
C MET A 571 -15.26 3.83 -44.13
N ALA A 572 -15.77 3.66 -45.36
CA ALA A 572 -14.99 3.74 -46.59
C ALA A 572 -14.39 5.14 -46.76
N HIS A 573 -15.22 6.17 -46.63
CA HIS A 573 -14.80 7.57 -46.74
C HIS A 573 -13.78 7.95 -45.67
N LEU A 574 -14.00 7.57 -44.41
CA LEU A 574 -13.04 7.84 -43.34
C LEU A 574 -11.73 7.08 -43.55
N SER A 575 -11.78 5.84 -44.04
CA SER A 575 -10.58 5.06 -44.37
C SER A 575 -9.76 5.70 -45.48
N LEU A 576 -10.41 6.27 -46.51
CA LEU A 576 -9.74 6.98 -47.60
C LEU A 576 -9.15 8.33 -47.18
N LEU A 577 -9.74 8.98 -46.17
CA LEU A 577 -9.29 10.27 -45.63
C LEU A 577 -8.34 10.14 -44.43
N ASP A 578 -7.90 8.92 -44.10
CA ASP A 578 -7.07 8.59 -42.92
C ASP A 578 -7.68 8.96 -41.55
N LEU A 579 -9.00 9.09 -41.48
CA LEU A 579 -9.75 9.47 -40.27
C LEU A 579 -10.17 8.25 -39.43
N ASP A 580 -10.29 8.44 -38.11
CA ASP A 580 -10.66 7.38 -37.15
C ASP A 580 -12.17 7.06 -37.18
N PHE A 581 -12.51 5.76 -37.23
CA PHE A 581 -13.88 5.24 -37.15
C PHE A 581 -14.08 4.20 -36.04
N THR A 582 -13.13 4.10 -35.11
CA THR A 582 -13.15 3.14 -34.00
C THR A 582 -14.41 3.26 -33.15
N HIS A 583 -14.93 4.47 -32.97
CA HIS A 583 -16.18 4.73 -32.23
C HIS A 583 -17.38 3.93 -32.75
N LEU A 584 -17.50 3.78 -34.07
CA LEU A 584 -18.59 3.01 -34.68
C LEU A 584 -18.42 1.52 -34.40
N LEU A 585 -17.19 1.04 -34.54
CA LEU A 585 -16.85 -0.35 -34.28
C LEU A 585 -16.98 -0.73 -32.80
N LYS A 586 -17.00 0.21 -31.85
CA LYS A 586 -17.31 -0.09 -30.43
C LYS A 586 -18.74 -0.60 -30.21
N ASN A 587 -19.66 -0.39 -31.16
CA ASN A 587 -21.03 -0.92 -31.07
C ASN A 587 -21.03 -2.40 -31.46
N LYS A 588 -21.37 -3.29 -30.51
CA LYS A 588 -21.24 -4.74 -30.66
C LYS A 588 -22.10 -5.26 -31.80
N LYS A 589 -23.31 -4.72 -32.00
CA LYS A 589 -24.23 -5.21 -33.04
C LYS A 589 -23.79 -4.84 -34.45
N ILE A 590 -23.25 -3.63 -34.60
CA ILE A 590 -22.71 -3.16 -35.88
C ILE A 590 -21.45 -3.97 -36.21
N PHE A 591 -20.53 -4.09 -35.26
CA PHE A 591 -19.28 -4.81 -35.45
C PHE A 591 -19.49 -6.29 -35.82
N ASN A 592 -20.46 -6.96 -35.18
CA ASN A 592 -20.78 -8.36 -35.44
C ASN A 592 -21.76 -8.57 -36.61
N HIS A 593 -22.17 -7.51 -37.31
CA HIS A 593 -23.04 -7.65 -38.47
C HIS A 593 -22.29 -8.29 -39.64
N SER A 594 -22.86 -9.31 -40.29
CA SER A 594 -22.20 -10.08 -41.35
C SER A 594 -21.68 -9.20 -42.50
N SER A 595 -22.51 -8.25 -42.97
CA SER A 595 -22.14 -7.28 -44.01
C SER A 595 -20.96 -6.39 -43.60
N VAL A 596 -20.86 -6.02 -42.32
CA VAL A 596 -19.75 -5.19 -41.80
C VAL A 596 -18.48 -6.01 -41.65
N ILE A 597 -18.58 -7.26 -41.17
CA ILE A 597 -17.45 -8.20 -41.09
C ILE A 597 -16.81 -8.40 -42.46
N THR A 598 -17.61 -8.75 -43.48
CA THR A 598 -17.13 -8.91 -44.87
C THR A 598 -16.55 -7.62 -45.43
N PHE A 599 -17.12 -6.46 -45.05
CA PHE A 599 -16.56 -5.17 -45.44
C PHE A 599 -15.19 -4.89 -44.81
N ILE A 600 -15.00 -5.21 -43.52
CA ILE A 600 -13.70 -5.11 -42.84
C ILE A 600 -12.67 -6.03 -43.50
N GLU A 601 -13.05 -7.26 -43.87
CA GLU A 601 -12.19 -8.18 -44.63
C GLU A 601 -11.76 -7.58 -45.98
N GLY A 602 -12.69 -6.91 -46.68
CA GLY A 602 -12.39 -6.17 -47.92
C GLY A 602 -11.46 -4.98 -47.71
N LEU A 603 -11.67 -4.20 -46.64
CA LEU A 603 -10.79 -3.06 -46.28
C LEU A 603 -9.38 -3.52 -45.91
N LEU A 604 -9.26 -4.65 -45.22
CA LEU A 604 -7.97 -5.28 -44.91
C LEU A 604 -7.31 -5.87 -46.15
N SER A 605 -8.08 -6.34 -47.14
CA SER A 605 -7.53 -6.86 -48.39
C SER A 605 -6.98 -5.75 -49.28
N ASN A 606 -7.58 -4.56 -49.28
CA ASN A 606 -7.17 -3.43 -50.11
C ASN A 606 -5.93 -2.69 -49.56
N PRO A 607 -4.82 -2.56 -50.31
CA PRO A 607 -3.60 -1.89 -49.87
C PRO A 607 -3.78 -0.43 -49.38
N HIS A 608 -4.74 0.31 -49.94
CA HIS A 608 -4.95 1.72 -49.60
C HIS A 608 -5.66 1.92 -48.25
N THR A 609 -6.45 0.94 -47.80
CA THR A 609 -7.26 1.04 -46.56
C THR A 609 -6.77 0.12 -45.44
N ARG A 610 -5.97 -0.89 -45.77
CA ARG A 610 -5.49 -1.93 -44.84
C ARG A 610 -4.76 -1.35 -43.64
N GLN A 611 -3.80 -0.45 -43.88
CA GLN A 611 -3.00 0.14 -42.80
C GLN A 611 -3.90 0.83 -41.76
N LYS A 612 -4.84 1.65 -42.20
CA LYS A 612 -5.75 2.36 -41.30
C LYS A 612 -6.68 1.42 -40.55
N THR A 613 -7.19 0.40 -41.24
CA THR A 613 -8.03 -0.63 -40.62
C THR A 613 -7.28 -1.35 -39.51
N LEU A 614 -6.02 -1.75 -39.74
CA LEU A 614 -5.17 -2.37 -38.73
C LEU A 614 -4.83 -1.46 -37.54
N ILE A 615 -4.80 -0.13 -37.73
CA ILE A 615 -4.58 0.84 -36.63
C ILE A 615 -5.79 0.91 -35.70
N ASN A 616 -7.01 0.77 -36.22
CA ASN A 616 -8.24 0.92 -35.44
C ASN A 616 -8.61 -0.36 -34.66
N LEU A 617 -8.31 -1.55 -35.20
CA LEU A 617 -8.70 -2.84 -34.59
C LEU A 617 -8.17 -3.11 -33.17
N PRO A 618 -6.92 -2.75 -32.78
CA PRO A 618 -6.42 -2.98 -31.43
C PRO A 618 -7.26 -2.28 -30.36
N GLU A 619 -7.74 -1.08 -30.64
CA GLU A 619 -8.58 -0.31 -29.72
C GLU A 619 -9.98 -0.94 -29.60
N VAL A 620 -10.53 -1.44 -30.71
CA VAL A 620 -11.79 -2.21 -30.71
C VAL A 620 -11.66 -3.48 -29.85
N ILE A 621 -10.58 -4.23 -30.02
CA ILE A 621 -10.27 -5.42 -29.21
C ILE A 621 -10.11 -5.05 -27.72
N ARG A 622 -9.45 -3.93 -27.42
CA ARG A 622 -9.28 -3.44 -26.04
C ARG A 622 -10.61 -3.10 -25.37
N THR A 623 -11.64 -2.76 -26.14
CA THR A 623 -13.01 -2.61 -25.65
C THR A 623 -13.74 -3.94 -25.43
N GLY A 624 -13.06 -5.09 -25.50
CA GLY A 624 -13.63 -6.40 -25.18
C GLY A 624 -14.40 -7.06 -26.34
N GLN A 625 -14.32 -6.50 -27.54
CA GLN A 625 -14.90 -7.11 -28.73
C GLN A 625 -14.01 -8.20 -29.32
N ARG A 626 -14.63 -9.26 -29.84
CA ARG A 626 -13.96 -10.42 -30.42
C ARG A 626 -13.96 -10.35 -31.93
N LEU A 627 -12.81 -10.54 -32.56
CA LEU A 627 -12.73 -10.55 -34.02
C LEU A 627 -13.33 -11.86 -34.55
N ALA A 628 -14.08 -11.77 -35.65
CA ALA A 628 -14.51 -12.96 -36.38
C ALA A 628 -13.29 -13.71 -36.96
N THR A 629 -13.35 -15.03 -36.98
CA THR A 629 -12.26 -15.89 -37.50
C THR A 629 -11.86 -15.53 -38.93
N GLY A 630 -12.81 -15.15 -39.78
CA GLY A 630 -12.53 -14.69 -41.16
C GLY A 630 -11.62 -13.46 -41.21
N VAL A 631 -11.90 -12.45 -40.37
CA VAL A 631 -11.07 -11.24 -40.23
C VAL A 631 -9.66 -11.61 -39.75
N VAL A 632 -9.55 -12.52 -38.77
CA VAL A 632 -8.25 -12.99 -38.26
C VAL A 632 -7.44 -13.68 -39.36
N ARG A 633 -8.07 -14.52 -40.19
CA ARG A 633 -7.41 -15.17 -41.32
C ARG A 633 -6.86 -14.17 -42.34
N VAL A 634 -7.62 -13.13 -42.68
CA VAL A 634 -7.13 -12.06 -43.57
C VAL A 634 -5.92 -11.34 -42.94
N ILE A 635 -5.94 -11.06 -41.62
CA ILE A 635 -4.79 -10.45 -40.93
C ILE A 635 -3.57 -11.38 -40.94
N ILE A 636 -3.76 -12.69 -40.80
CA ILE A 636 -2.70 -13.69 -40.92
C ILE A 636 -2.10 -13.67 -42.33
N GLU A 637 -2.92 -13.59 -43.38
CA GLU A 637 -2.45 -13.45 -44.77
C GLU A 637 -1.65 -12.16 -44.97
N VAL A 638 -2.12 -11.04 -44.39
CA VAL A 638 -1.40 -9.76 -44.40
C VAL A 638 -0.02 -9.88 -43.73
N LEU A 639 0.07 -10.60 -42.61
CA LEU A 639 1.33 -10.80 -41.90
C LEU A 639 2.31 -11.68 -42.68
N LYS A 640 1.80 -12.72 -43.37
CA LYS A 640 2.58 -13.70 -44.14
C LYS A 640 3.06 -13.16 -45.49
N ASN A 641 2.30 -12.27 -46.11
CA ASN A 641 2.67 -11.73 -47.43
C ASN A 641 3.92 -10.83 -47.33
N SER A 642 4.99 -11.26 -48.00
CA SER A 642 6.30 -10.60 -48.04
C SER A 642 6.30 -9.26 -48.79
N ASP A 643 5.34 -9.05 -49.69
CA ASP A 643 5.23 -7.82 -50.49
C ASP A 643 4.68 -6.64 -49.67
N ASN A 644 4.12 -6.93 -48.49
CA ASN A 644 3.64 -5.90 -47.58
C ASN A 644 4.81 -5.22 -46.86
N ASP A 645 4.73 -3.88 -46.76
CA ASP A 645 5.70 -3.11 -45.99
C ASP A 645 5.78 -3.59 -44.53
N PHE A 646 6.98 -3.47 -43.95
CA PHE A 646 7.29 -3.82 -42.58
C PHE A 646 6.32 -3.18 -41.59
N PHE A 647 5.91 -1.93 -41.81
CA PHE A 647 4.97 -1.24 -40.93
C PHE A 647 3.59 -1.93 -40.91
N VAL A 648 3.08 -2.33 -42.07
CA VAL A 648 1.79 -3.03 -42.21
C VAL A 648 1.84 -4.40 -41.53
N ARG A 649 2.93 -5.15 -41.76
CA ARG A 649 3.14 -6.46 -41.11
C ARG A 649 3.26 -6.31 -39.59
N ARG A 650 3.92 -5.25 -39.10
CA ARG A 650 3.98 -4.93 -37.66
C ARG A 650 2.60 -4.60 -37.10
N LEU A 651 1.77 -3.85 -37.79
CA LEU A 651 0.40 -3.57 -37.35
C LEU A 651 -0.46 -4.84 -37.30
N ALA A 652 -0.38 -5.70 -38.31
CA ALA A 652 -1.03 -7.00 -38.32
C ALA A 652 -0.61 -7.86 -37.11
N LEU A 653 0.69 -7.84 -36.79
CA LEU A 653 1.21 -8.50 -35.60
C LEU A 653 0.59 -7.94 -34.31
N VAL A 654 0.51 -6.61 -34.14
CA VAL A 654 -0.11 -5.98 -32.96
C VAL A 654 -1.57 -6.42 -32.79
N VAL A 655 -2.32 -6.52 -33.90
CA VAL A 655 -3.71 -6.99 -33.85
C VAL A 655 -3.78 -8.46 -33.44
N LEU A 656 -2.97 -9.36 -34.03
CA LEU A 656 -2.98 -10.78 -33.66
C LEU A 656 -2.55 -11.02 -32.21
N ILE A 657 -1.62 -10.22 -31.69
CA ILE A 657 -1.26 -10.24 -30.27
C ILE A 657 -2.46 -9.84 -29.41
N ALA A 658 -3.23 -8.83 -29.82
CA ALA A 658 -4.43 -8.43 -29.10
C ALA A 658 -5.53 -9.52 -29.16
N VAL A 659 -5.62 -10.25 -30.27
CA VAL A 659 -6.55 -11.39 -30.44
C VAL A 659 -6.13 -12.60 -29.61
N ALA A 660 -4.84 -12.91 -29.51
CA ALA A 660 -4.33 -14.05 -28.73
C ALA A 660 -4.81 -14.03 -27.27
N LYS A 661 -5.04 -12.84 -26.72
CA LYS A 661 -5.57 -12.60 -25.36
C LYS A 661 -7.03 -13.00 -25.14
N GLN A 662 -7.77 -13.33 -26.20
CA GLN A 662 -9.23 -13.50 -26.14
C GLN A 662 -9.68 -14.94 -25.78
N GLY A 663 -8.77 -15.92 -25.84
CA GLY A 663 -8.99 -17.30 -25.40
C GLY A 663 -10.02 -18.11 -26.22
N ASP A 664 -10.49 -17.60 -27.36
CA ASP A 664 -11.46 -18.24 -28.25
C ASP A 664 -10.79 -18.95 -29.44
N GLU A 665 -11.59 -19.46 -30.38
CA GLU A 665 -11.07 -20.15 -31.58
C GLU A 665 -10.20 -19.22 -32.46
N ALA A 666 -10.58 -17.95 -32.56
CA ALA A 666 -9.79 -16.92 -33.23
C ALA A 666 -8.43 -16.70 -32.55
N ALA A 667 -8.38 -16.71 -31.20
CA ALA A 667 -7.14 -16.67 -30.44
C ALA A 667 -6.24 -17.89 -30.72
N LYS A 668 -6.82 -19.09 -30.89
CA LYS A 668 -6.06 -20.29 -31.26
C LYS A 668 -5.39 -20.12 -32.63
N GLU A 669 -6.12 -19.70 -33.65
CA GLU A 669 -5.56 -19.45 -34.99
C GLU A 669 -4.49 -18.33 -34.96
N ALA A 670 -4.71 -17.29 -34.16
CA ALA A 670 -3.73 -16.20 -33.98
C ALA A 670 -2.43 -16.72 -33.33
N VAL A 671 -2.51 -17.52 -32.26
CA VAL A 671 -1.32 -18.11 -31.62
C VAL A 671 -0.57 -19.04 -32.57
N ASP A 672 -1.27 -19.85 -33.38
CA ASP A 672 -0.62 -20.73 -34.35
C ASP A 672 0.14 -19.94 -35.43
N ALA A 673 -0.46 -18.83 -35.91
CA ALA A 673 0.22 -17.92 -36.83
C ALA A 673 1.43 -17.21 -36.18
N LEU A 674 1.33 -16.81 -34.91
CA LEU A 674 2.43 -16.22 -34.15
C LEU A 674 3.60 -17.21 -34.01
N ILE A 675 3.33 -18.48 -33.68
CA ILE A 675 4.36 -19.53 -33.61
C ILE A 675 5.04 -19.73 -34.98
N GLN A 676 4.28 -19.73 -36.08
CA GLN A 676 4.87 -19.82 -37.41
C GLN A 676 5.80 -18.62 -37.71
N VAL A 677 5.39 -17.40 -37.33
CA VAL A 677 6.20 -16.19 -37.51
C VAL A 677 7.46 -16.23 -36.62
N LEU A 678 7.39 -16.86 -35.44
CA LEU A 678 8.55 -17.08 -34.60
C LEU A 678 9.58 -18.01 -35.29
N LYS A 679 9.12 -18.97 -36.10
CA LYS A 679 9.98 -19.86 -36.89
C LYS A 679 10.60 -19.16 -38.10
N GLU A 680 9.79 -18.50 -38.93
CA GLU A 680 10.16 -18.08 -40.29
C GLU A 680 10.29 -16.54 -40.46
N GLY A 681 9.98 -15.76 -39.43
CA GLY A 681 9.94 -14.29 -39.49
C GLY A 681 11.31 -13.60 -39.42
N ASN A 682 11.34 -12.30 -39.69
CA ASN A 682 12.51 -11.45 -39.44
C ASN A 682 12.75 -11.30 -37.92
N ASN A 683 14.01 -11.22 -37.50
CA ASN A 683 14.47 -11.01 -36.11
C ASN A 683 13.65 -9.97 -35.32
N HIS A 684 13.34 -8.81 -35.91
CA HIS A 684 12.54 -7.79 -35.22
C HIS A 684 11.11 -8.26 -34.92
N ILE A 685 10.49 -8.98 -35.85
CA ILE A 685 9.13 -9.53 -35.72
C ILE A 685 9.15 -10.69 -34.72
N LYS A 686 10.14 -11.58 -34.81
CA LYS A 686 10.34 -12.69 -33.87
C LYS A 686 10.42 -12.20 -32.42
N GLN A 687 11.15 -11.11 -32.16
CA GLN A 687 11.24 -10.53 -30.82
C GLN A 687 9.88 -10.04 -30.29
N HIS A 688 9.09 -9.37 -31.12
CA HIS A 688 7.79 -8.86 -30.71
C HIS A 688 6.79 -10.01 -30.45
N VAL A 689 6.84 -11.06 -31.26
CA VAL A 689 6.07 -12.30 -31.05
C VAL A 689 6.47 -12.96 -29.72
N ALA A 690 7.77 -13.09 -29.47
CA ALA A 690 8.28 -13.72 -28.25
C ALA A 690 7.80 -12.98 -27.00
N ASN A 691 7.94 -11.66 -26.99
CA ASN A 691 7.44 -10.83 -25.90
C ASN A 691 5.94 -11.02 -25.72
N ALA A 692 5.16 -11.04 -26.80
CA ALA A 692 3.72 -11.24 -26.71
C ALA A 692 3.35 -12.58 -26.07
N LEU A 693 3.96 -13.69 -26.52
CA LEU A 693 3.71 -15.02 -25.97
C LEU A 693 4.14 -15.15 -24.50
N VAL A 694 5.13 -14.37 -24.05
CA VAL A 694 5.57 -14.28 -22.64
C VAL A 694 4.53 -13.58 -21.75
N TYR A 695 3.81 -12.58 -22.28
CA TYR A 695 2.82 -11.79 -21.54
C TYR A 695 1.41 -12.42 -21.50
N GLU A 696 1.19 -13.58 -22.13
CA GLU A 696 -0.06 -14.34 -22.04
C GLU A 696 -0.09 -15.15 -20.71
N GLU A 697 -1.22 -15.15 -19.99
CA GLU A 697 -1.41 -15.93 -18.76
C GLU A 697 -2.11 -17.29 -19.01
N SER A 698 -1.63 -18.31 -18.29
CA SER A 698 -2.11 -19.69 -18.12
C SER A 698 -1.91 -20.67 -19.31
N GLN A 699 -0.82 -21.43 -19.22
CA GLN A 699 -0.50 -22.69 -19.94
C GLN A 699 -0.83 -22.72 -21.45
N LEU A 700 0.21 -22.56 -22.29
CA LEU A 700 0.09 -22.95 -23.70
C LEU A 700 -0.29 -24.44 -23.79
N PRO A 701 -1.24 -24.84 -24.66
CA PRO A 701 -1.53 -26.24 -24.92
C PRO A 701 -0.28 -27.05 -25.29
N GLU A 702 -0.22 -28.32 -24.90
CA GLU A 702 0.94 -29.20 -25.11
C GLU A 702 1.45 -29.20 -26.55
N GLY A 703 0.54 -29.24 -27.55
CA GLY A 703 0.91 -29.20 -28.96
C GLY A 703 1.69 -27.93 -29.38
N ARG A 704 1.52 -26.81 -28.67
CA ARG A 704 2.25 -25.56 -28.91
C ARG A 704 3.59 -25.51 -28.19
N LEU A 705 3.71 -26.17 -27.04
CA LEU A 705 4.99 -26.38 -26.36
C LEU A 705 5.91 -27.24 -27.25
N VAL A 706 5.39 -28.32 -27.84
CA VAL A 706 6.13 -29.16 -28.79
C VAL A 706 6.61 -28.34 -29.99
N ALA A 707 5.79 -27.43 -30.53
CA ALA A 707 6.19 -26.57 -31.63
C ALA A 707 7.33 -25.59 -31.25
N LEU A 708 7.30 -25.02 -30.04
CA LEU A 708 8.38 -24.16 -29.53
C LEU A 708 9.68 -24.96 -29.33
N ILE A 709 9.60 -26.20 -28.84
CA ILE A 709 10.76 -27.09 -28.68
C ILE A 709 11.34 -27.48 -30.04
N GLN A 710 10.49 -27.71 -31.04
CA GLN A 710 10.95 -27.97 -32.41
C GLN A 710 11.69 -26.74 -32.99
N ILE A 711 11.21 -25.53 -32.73
CA ILE A 711 11.91 -24.28 -33.09
C ILE A 711 13.27 -24.20 -32.36
N LEU A 712 13.33 -24.62 -31.10
CA LEU A 712 14.58 -24.68 -30.34
C LEU A 712 15.59 -25.65 -30.96
N LYS A 713 15.13 -26.76 -31.54
CA LYS A 713 15.98 -27.76 -32.19
C LYS A 713 16.49 -27.31 -33.57
N GLU A 714 15.59 -26.79 -34.41
CA GLU A 714 15.86 -26.60 -35.86
C GLU A 714 15.87 -25.14 -36.32
N GLY A 715 15.54 -24.18 -35.45
CA GLY A 715 15.46 -22.76 -35.78
C GLY A 715 16.82 -22.09 -36.00
N ASP A 716 16.79 -20.88 -36.56
CA ASP A 716 17.97 -20.00 -36.52
C ASP A 716 18.24 -19.49 -35.10
N PHE A 717 19.43 -18.91 -34.87
CA PHE A 717 19.87 -18.43 -33.55
C PHE A 717 18.80 -17.59 -32.83
N ASN A 718 18.17 -16.64 -33.55
CA ASN A 718 17.17 -15.76 -32.96
C ASN A 718 15.87 -16.50 -32.65
N ALA A 719 15.40 -17.37 -33.57
CA ALA A 719 14.21 -18.20 -33.33
C ALA A 719 14.41 -19.11 -32.11
N LYS A 720 15.59 -19.72 -31.96
CA LYS A 720 15.96 -20.53 -30.80
C LYS A 720 15.97 -19.71 -29.52
N CYS A 721 16.64 -18.56 -29.52
CA CYS A 721 16.71 -17.65 -28.38
C CYS A 721 15.31 -17.22 -27.92
N PHE A 722 14.47 -16.81 -28.85
CA PHE A 722 13.13 -16.34 -28.54
C PHE A 722 12.19 -17.46 -28.10
N ALA A 723 12.27 -18.66 -28.72
CA ALA A 723 11.51 -19.82 -28.26
C ALA A 723 11.91 -20.22 -26.83
N ALA A 724 13.21 -20.17 -26.51
CA ALA A 724 13.71 -20.41 -25.17
C ALA A 724 13.20 -19.37 -24.16
N ASN A 725 13.22 -18.08 -24.51
CA ASN A 725 12.68 -17.02 -23.64
C ASN A 725 11.20 -17.22 -23.35
N VAL A 726 10.41 -17.62 -24.36
CA VAL A 726 8.98 -17.94 -24.17
C VAL A 726 8.82 -19.12 -23.22
N LEU A 727 9.55 -20.21 -23.45
CA LEU A 727 9.51 -21.39 -22.59
C LEU A 727 9.94 -21.06 -21.16
N GLU A 728 11.04 -20.32 -20.98
CA GLU A 728 11.56 -19.90 -19.68
C GLU A 728 10.54 -19.06 -18.90
N ALA A 729 9.92 -18.07 -19.54
CA ALA A 729 8.92 -17.24 -18.88
C ALA A 729 7.70 -18.07 -18.41
N LEU A 730 7.26 -19.05 -19.20
CA LEU A 730 6.18 -19.96 -18.80
C LEU A 730 6.56 -20.76 -17.53
N THR A 731 7.84 -21.15 -17.40
CA THR A 731 8.35 -21.85 -16.21
C THR A 731 8.34 -20.95 -14.97
N GLN A 732 8.72 -19.68 -15.12
CA GLN A 732 8.77 -18.71 -14.03
C GLN A 732 7.38 -18.34 -13.49
N GLN A 733 6.34 -18.48 -14.31
CA GLN A 733 4.94 -18.29 -13.91
C GLN A 733 4.34 -19.51 -13.15
N GLY A 734 5.16 -20.51 -12.80
CA GLY A 734 4.73 -21.67 -12.01
C GLY A 734 4.14 -22.82 -12.82
N SER A 735 4.29 -22.82 -14.15
CA SER A 735 3.87 -23.96 -14.99
C SER A 735 4.98 -25.00 -15.07
N GLN A 736 4.68 -26.23 -14.64
CA GLN A 736 5.53 -27.39 -14.90
C GLN A 736 5.40 -27.76 -16.39
N LEU A 737 6.53 -27.92 -17.07
CA LEU A 737 6.52 -28.45 -18.44
C LEU A 737 6.14 -29.94 -18.40
N PRO A 738 5.34 -30.45 -19.37
CA PRO A 738 5.05 -31.88 -19.50
C PRO A 738 6.32 -32.72 -19.58
N GLU A 739 6.27 -33.99 -19.17
CA GLU A 739 7.44 -34.89 -19.21
C GLU A 739 7.98 -35.04 -20.63
N GLU A 740 7.11 -35.11 -21.63
CA GLU A 740 7.51 -35.20 -23.05
C GLU A 740 8.27 -33.95 -23.52
N ALA A 741 7.93 -32.78 -22.97
CA ALA A 741 8.63 -31.54 -23.26
C ALA A 741 10.01 -31.50 -22.58
N LEU A 742 10.11 -32.02 -21.35
CA LEU A 742 11.38 -32.15 -20.63
C LEU A 742 12.30 -33.14 -21.35
N ASP A 743 11.78 -34.29 -21.80
CA ASP A 743 12.53 -35.30 -22.54
C ASP A 743 13.06 -34.75 -23.88
N ALA A 744 12.24 -33.99 -24.59
CA ALA A 744 12.65 -33.35 -25.83
C ALA A 744 13.75 -32.30 -25.60
N LEU A 745 13.68 -31.51 -24.52
CA LEU A 745 14.77 -30.58 -24.14
C LEU A 745 16.06 -31.31 -23.77
N VAL A 746 15.96 -32.45 -23.07
CA VAL A 746 17.10 -33.32 -22.75
C VAL A 746 17.70 -33.93 -24.01
N GLN A 747 16.88 -34.33 -25.00
CA GLN A 747 17.37 -34.81 -26.28
C GLN A 747 18.10 -33.70 -27.06
N ILE A 748 17.62 -32.45 -27.01
CA ILE A 748 18.32 -31.30 -27.60
C ILE A 748 19.69 -31.08 -26.95
N LEU A 749 19.84 -31.30 -25.63
CA LEU A 749 21.15 -31.25 -24.99
C LEU A 749 22.13 -32.31 -25.52
N LYS A 750 21.63 -33.48 -25.93
CA LYS A 750 22.46 -34.56 -26.50
C LYS A 750 22.85 -34.30 -27.95
N GLU A 751 21.89 -33.93 -28.78
CA GLU A 751 22.00 -33.98 -30.25
C GLU A 751 21.94 -32.61 -30.94
N GLY A 752 21.65 -31.53 -30.20
CA GLY A 752 21.53 -30.17 -30.75
C GLY A 752 22.86 -29.50 -31.09
N ASP A 753 22.82 -28.38 -31.81
CA ASP A 753 23.99 -27.51 -31.95
C ASP A 753 24.26 -26.68 -30.68
N SER A 754 25.43 -26.03 -30.61
CA SER A 754 25.88 -25.30 -29.39
C SER A 754 24.83 -24.29 -28.88
N ASP A 755 24.15 -23.57 -29.79
CA ASP A 755 23.09 -22.62 -29.42
C ASP A 755 21.86 -23.33 -28.86
N ALA A 756 21.38 -24.38 -29.54
CA ALA A 756 20.23 -25.18 -29.08
C ALA A 756 20.51 -25.83 -27.72
N LYS A 757 21.73 -26.37 -27.51
CA LYS A 757 22.17 -26.92 -26.23
C LYS A 757 22.12 -25.87 -25.12
N ARG A 758 22.70 -24.68 -25.36
CA ARG A 758 22.72 -23.60 -24.38
C ARG A 758 21.32 -23.20 -23.94
N PHE A 759 20.45 -22.95 -24.92
CA PHE A 759 19.08 -22.49 -24.64
C PHE A 759 18.20 -23.58 -24.03
N ALA A 760 18.37 -24.86 -24.40
CA ALA A 760 17.67 -25.96 -23.74
C ALA A 760 18.06 -26.08 -22.26
N ALA A 761 19.34 -25.86 -21.93
CA ALA A 761 19.79 -25.83 -20.54
C ALA A 761 19.27 -24.62 -19.77
N ASP A 762 19.10 -23.45 -20.40
CA ASP A 762 18.48 -22.28 -19.76
C ASP A 762 17.04 -22.59 -19.32
N VAL A 763 16.25 -23.21 -20.21
CA VAL A 763 14.86 -23.62 -19.92
C VAL A 763 14.79 -24.68 -18.81
N LEU A 764 15.65 -25.71 -18.88
CA LEU A 764 15.71 -26.77 -17.87
C LEU A 764 16.22 -26.24 -16.52
N GLU A 765 17.17 -25.31 -16.50
CA GLU A 765 17.62 -24.68 -15.26
C GLU A 765 16.49 -23.88 -14.61
N ALA A 766 15.69 -23.15 -15.40
CA ALA A 766 14.55 -22.41 -14.88
C ALA A 766 13.49 -23.34 -14.26
N GLN A 767 13.18 -24.49 -14.88
CA GLN A 767 12.35 -25.54 -14.27
C GLN A 767 12.95 -26.04 -12.95
N ALA A 768 14.25 -26.33 -12.93
CA ALA A 768 14.93 -26.83 -11.73
C ALA A 768 14.90 -25.82 -10.58
N ARG A 769 15.04 -24.53 -10.84
CA ARG A 769 14.98 -23.47 -9.82
C ARG A 769 13.62 -23.31 -9.15
N GLN A 770 12.54 -23.75 -9.81
CA GLN A 770 11.20 -23.76 -9.22
C GLN A 770 10.95 -24.95 -8.28
N GLY A 771 11.95 -25.82 -8.08
CA GLY A 771 11.83 -26.99 -7.20
C GLY A 771 11.22 -28.22 -7.89
N ASN A 772 11.03 -28.18 -9.22
CA ASN A 772 10.52 -29.31 -9.97
C ASN A 772 11.53 -30.45 -9.97
N LYS A 773 11.09 -31.65 -9.60
CA LYS A 773 11.91 -32.86 -9.66
C LYS A 773 11.89 -33.40 -11.08
N PHE A 774 13.07 -33.74 -11.60
CA PHE A 774 13.17 -34.47 -12.86
C PHE A 774 13.00 -35.97 -12.61
N SER A 775 12.50 -36.68 -13.62
CA SER A 775 12.42 -38.15 -13.62
C SER A 775 13.82 -38.77 -13.53
N GLU A 776 13.89 -40.02 -13.10
CA GLU A 776 15.15 -40.78 -13.05
C GLU A 776 15.75 -40.92 -14.46
N GLU A 777 14.90 -41.02 -15.49
CA GLU A 777 15.29 -41.06 -16.90
C GLU A 777 15.94 -39.74 -17.35
N ALA A 778 15.35 -38.59 -16.99
CA ALA A 778 15.90 -37.27 -17.31
C ALA A 778 17.20 -37.00 -16.55
N LEU A 779 17.29 -37.40 -15.28
CA LEU A 779 18.53 -37.34 -14.50
C LEU A 779 19.61 -38.25 -15.09
N GLY A 780 19.26 -39.50 -15.45
CA GLY A 780 20.16 -40.46 -16.09
C GLY A 780 20.71 -39.93 -17.42
N ALA A 781 19.89 -39.26 -18.22
CA ALA A 781 20.30 -38.62 -19.45
C ALA A 781 21.24 -37.42 -19.22
N LEU A 782 20.98 -36.56 -18.23
CA LEU A 782 21.89 -35.47 -17.85
C LEU A 782 23.25 -36.02 -17.35
N ILE A 783 23.23 -37.12 -16.59
CA ILE A 783 24.44 -37.81 -16.11
C ILE A 783 25.21 -38.42 -17.29
N GLN A 784 24.53 -38.99 -18.28
CA GLN A 784 25.18 -39.49 -19.49
C GLN A 784 25.88 -38.36 -20.25
N ILE A 785 25.23 -37.18 -20.37
CA ILE A 785 25.85 -36.00 -20.99
C ILE A 785 27.08 -35.55 -20.20
N LEU A 786 27.04 -35.59 -18.87
CA LEU A 786 28.24 -35.31 -18.04
C LEU A 786 29.40 -36.27 -18.34
N LYS A 787 29.13 -37.53 -18.70
CA LYS A 787 30.17 -38.53 -19.00
C LYS A 787 30.72 -38.40 -20.41
N GLU A 788 29.83 -38.28 -21.39
CA GLU A 788 30.13 -38.49 -22.82
C GLU A 788 30.04 -37.21 -23.66
N GLY A 789 29.54 -36.11 -23.10
CA GLY A 789 29.30 -34.84 -23.80
C GLY A 789 30.56 -34.03 -24.10
N ASP A 790 30.44 -33.09 -25.04
CA ASP A 790 31.43 -32.03 -25.24
C ASP A 790 31.44 -31.03 -24.07
N SER A 791 32.44 -30.13 -24.02
CA SER A 791 32.59 -29.16 -22.92
C SER A 791 31.33 -28.29 -22.73
N ASP A 792 30.70 -27.84 -23.82
CA ASP A 792 29.47 -27.04 -23.78
C ASP A 792 28.27 -27.84 -23.22
N ALA A 793 28.09 -29.10 -23.64
CA ALA A 793 27.03 -29.97 -23.16
C ALA A 793 27.24 -30.36 -21.69
N LYS A 794 28.48 -30.65 -21.28
CA LYS A 794 28.85 -30.89 -19.87
C LYS A 794 28.56 -29.68 -19.00
N PHE A 795 28.94 -28.48 -19.47
CA PHE A 795 28.65 -27.23 -18.77
C PHE A 795 27.13 -26.98 -18.64
N SER A 796 26.39 -27.22 -19.71
CA SER A 796 24.94 -27.05 -19.79
C SER A 796 24.18 -28.04 -18.89
N ALA A 797 24.47 -29.34 -19.00
CA ALA A 797 23.91 -30.38 -18.12
C ALA A 797 24.30 -30.13 -16.66
N GLY A 798 25.51 -29.64 -16.44
CA GLY A 798 25.94 -29.12 -15.16
C GLY A 798 24.96 -28.10 -14.60
N ARG A 799 24.81 -26.92 -15.23
CA ARG A 799 23.97 -25.83 -14.72
C ARG A 799 22.60 -26.29 -14.20
N VAL A 800 21.97 -27.19 -14.94
CA VAL A 800 20.70 -27.83 -14.57
C VAL A 800 20.81 -28.64 -13.26
N LEU A 801 21.80 -29.51 -13.13
CA LEU A 801 22.04 -30.33 -11.93
C LEU A 801 22.44 -29.50 -10.70
N LYS A 802 23.12 -28.35 -10.90
CA LYS A 802 23.38 -27.39 -9.81
C LYS A 802 22.09 -26.79 -9.27
N ALA A 803 21.19 -26.36 -10.15
CA ALA A 803 19.90 -25.83 -9.74
C ALA A 803 19.07 -26.89 -8.97
N GLN A 804 19.07 -28.14 -9.45
CA GLN A 804 18.49 -29.29 -8.73
C GLN A 804 19.11 -29.48 -7.34
N ALA A 805 20.45 -29.41 -7.24
CA ALA A 805 21.17 -29.55 -5.98
C ALA A 805 20.82 -28.45 -4.96
N TYR A 806 20.68 -27.19 -5.39
CA TYR A 806 20.30 -26.10 -4.50
C TYR A 806 18.88 -26.22 -3.95
N GLN A 807 17.98 -26.86 -4.69
CA GLN A 807 16.63 -27.17 -4.23
C GLN A 807 16.56 -28.41 -3.31
N GLY A 808 17.70 -29.01 -2.97
CA GLY A 808 17.76 -30.17 -2.08
C GLY A 808 17.49 -31.51 -2.75
N ASN A 809 17.45 -31.56 -4.09
CA ASN A 809 17.32 -32.81 -4.82
C ASN A 809 18.65 -33.57 -4.81
N LYS A 810 18.62 -34.81 -4.30
CA LYS A 810 19.80 -35.65 -4.15
C LYS A 810 20.15 -36.29 -5.49
N LEU A 811 21.41 -36.15 -5.90
CA LEU A 811 21.93 -36.84 -7.08
C LEU A 811 22.25 -38.31 -6.77
N PRO A 812 22.04 -39.23 -7.72
CA PRO A 812 22.45 -40.62 -7.58
C PRO A 812 23.99 -40.75 -7.59
N GLU A 813 24.47 -41.90 -7.12
CA GLU A 813 25.91 -42.17 -6.97
C GLU A 813 26.66 -42.05 -8.30
N GLU A 814 26.08 -42.55 -9.40
CA GLU A 814 26.71 -42.43 -10.72
C GLU A 814 26.92 -40.98 -11.15
N GLY A 815 26.03 -40.07 -10.73
CA GLY A 815 26.14 -38.63 -10.97
C GLY A 815 27.24 -37.97 -10.14
N LEU A 816 27.38 -38.38 -8.88
CA LEU A 816 28.47 -37.92 -8.01
C LEU A 816 29.83 -38.35 -8.56
N VAL A 817 29.98 -39.62 -8.97
CA VAL A 817 31.22 -40.14 -9.55
C VAL A 817 31.57 -39.43 -10.86
N ALA A 818 30.59 -39.18 -11.73
CA ALA A 818 30.80 -38.42 -12.97
C ALA A 818 31.31 -36.99 -12.70
N LEU A 819 30.72 -36.28 -11.74
CA LEU A 819 31.18 -34.94 -11.36
C LEU A 819 32.61 -34.96 -10.76
N ILE A 820 32.96 -35.99 -10.00
CA ILE A 820 34.33 -36.14 -9.46
C ILE A 820 35.35 -36.43 -10.57
N GLN A 821 34.95 -37.16 -11.62
CA GLN A 821 35.80 -37.32 -12.80
C GLN A 821 35.99 -36.00 -13.55
N ILE A 822 34.94 -35.18 -13.67
CA ILE A 822 35.01 -33.84 -14.29
C ILE A 822 35.95 -32.91 -13.51
N LEU A 823 36.05 -33.03 -12.18
CA LEU A 823 37.04 -32.28 -11.40
C LEU A 823 38.48 -32.52 -11.87
N LYS A 824 38.78 -33.63 -12.55
CA LYS A 824 40.12 -33.98 -13.05
C LYS A 824 40.37 -33.52 -14.50
N GLU A 825 39.38 -32.94 -15.18
CA GLU A 825 39.52 -32.47 -16.56
C GLU A 825 40.30 -31.15 -16.67
N ASP A 826 40.83 -30.84 -17.85
CA ASP A 826 41.64 -29.63 -18.07
C ASP A 826 40.82 -28.34 -18.28
N ASP A 827 39.49 -28.41 -18.44
CA ASP A 827 38.66 -27.20 -18.58
C ASP A 827 38.36 -26.59 -17.20
N PHE A 828 38.60 -25.29 -17.04
CA PHE A 828 38.39 -24.59 -15.78
C PHE A 828 36.90 -24.43 -15.45
N CYS A 829 36.07 -24.14 -16.47
CA CYS A 829 34.64 -23.90 -16.29
C CYS A 829 33.88 -25.17 -15.86
N THR A 830 34.19 -26.33 -16.45
CA THR A 830 33.60 -27.62 -16.04
C THR A 830 34.04 -28.05 -14.64
N ARG A 831 35.30 -27.79 -14.26
CA ARG A 831 35.84 -28.08 -12.93
C ARG A 831 35.20 -27.25 -11.82
N ASP A 832 35.16 -25.93 -12.01
CA ASP A 832 34.58 -25.00 -11.03
C ASP A 832 33.11 -25.36 -10.80
N PHE A 833 32.38 -25.63 -11.87
CA PHE A 833 31.01 -26.07 -11.82
C PHE A 833 30.82 -27.41 -11.05
N ALA A 834 31.62 -28.43 -11.37
CA ALA A 834 31.52 -29.74 -10.71
C ALA A 834 31.77 -29.64 -9.20
N ALA A 835 32.72 -28.78 -8.80
CA ALA A 835 32.98 -28.46 -7.40
C ALA A 835 31.76 -27.87 -6.70
N TYR A 836 31.10 -26.91 -7.33
CA TYR A 836 29.89 -26.29 -6.79
C TYR A 836 28.75 -27.29 -6.59
N VAL A 837 28.50 -28.19 -7.56
CA VAL A 837 27.44 -29.21 -7.41
C VAL A 837 27.76 -30.17 -6.29
N LEU A 838 28.98 -30.71 -6.27
CA LEU A 838 29.41 -31.65 -5.23
C LEU A 838 29.35 -31.00 -3.85
N GLY A 839 29.74 -29.73 -3.74
CA GLY A 839 29.64 -28.95 -2.52
C GLY A 839 28.19 -28.68 -2.10
N ALA A 840 27.30 -28.37 -3.04
CA ALA A 840 25.86 -28.21 -2.77
C ALA A 840 25.24 -29.54 -2.29
N GLN A 841 25.52 -30.65 -2.97
CA GLN A 841 25.08 -31.99 -2.57
C GLN A 841 25.59 -32.36 -1.17
N ALA A 842 26.86 -32.07 -0.88
CA ALA A 842 27.44 -32.26 0.44
C ALA A 842 26.72 -31.44 1.51
N ARG A 843 26.48 -30.15 1.27
CA ARG A 843 25.80 -29.23 2.21
C ARG A 843 24.34 -29.61 2.45
N GLN A 844 23.66 -30.17 1.45
CA GLN A 844 22.28 -30.65 1.53
C GLN A 844 22.16 -32.07 2.13
N GLY A 845 23.26 -32.66 2.61
CA GLY A 845 23.26 -33.95 3.29
C GLY A 845 23.08 -35.15 2.35
N ASN A 846 23.53 -35.06 1.10
CA ASN A 846 23.65 -36.24 0.25
C ASN A 846 24.78 -37.15 0.78
N LYS A 847 24.59 -38.47 0.66
CA LYS A 847 25.57 -39.47 1.11
C LYS A 847 26.57 -39.72 0.00
N PHE A 848 27.84 -39.64 0.33
CA PHE A 848 28.94 -40.00 -0.58
C PHE A 848 29.41 -41.41 -0.19
N SER A 849 29.56 -42.29 -1.17
CA SER A 849 30.11 -43.63 -0.97
C SER A 849 31.61 -43.57 -0.67
N GLU A 850 32.18 -44.69 -0.20
CA GLU A 850 33.63 -44.79 0.01
C GLU A 850 34.41 -44.57 -1.29
N GLU A 851 33.84 -44.96 -2.44
CA GLU A 851 34.43 -44.72 -3.76
C GLU A 851 34.48 -43.23 -4.11
N ALA A 852 33.37 -42.51 -3.90
CA ALA A 852 33.31 -41.07 -4.12
C ALA A 852 34.25 -40.29 -3.16
N LEU A 853 34.33 -40.71 -1.89
CA LEU A 853 35.26 -40.15 -0.92
C LEU A 853 36.72 -40.44 -1.29
N GLY A 854 37.03 -41.66 -1.72
CA GLY A 854 38.37 -42.04 -2.20
C GLY A 854 38.81 -41.24 -3.42
N ALA A 855 37.88 -41.01 -4.36
CA ALA A 855 38.15 -40.20 -5.55
C ALA A 855 38.38 -38.70 -5.22
N LEU A 856 37.65 -38.13 -4.25
CA LEU A 856 37.89 -36.78 -3.73
C LEU A 856 39.24 -36.67 -3.00
N ILE A 857 39.61 -37.68 -2.21
CA ILE A 857 40.93 -37.74 -1.52
C ILE A 857 42.06 -37.82 -2.56
N GLN A 858 41.89 -38.59 -3.63
CA GLN A 858 42.85 -38.65 -4.72
C GLN A 858 42.96 -37.31 -5.45
N ALA A 859 41.83 -36.64 -5.72
CA ALA A 859 41.82 -35.31 -6.33
C ALA A 859 42.53 -34.26 -5.45
N LEU A 860 42.42 -34.37 -4.13
CA LEU A 860 43.16 -33.55 -3.17
C LEU A 860 44.67 -33.83 -3.16
N LYS A 861 45.10 -35.06 -3.42
CA LYS A 861 46.52 -35.45 -3.44
C LYS A 861 47.21 -35.09 -4.77
N GLU A 862 46.56 -35.42 -5.89
CA GLU A 862 47.18 -35.47 -7.22
C GLU A 862 46.71 -34.33 -8.15
N GLY A 863 45.68 -33.57 -7.76
CA GLY A 863 45.13 -32.48 -8.56
C GLY A 863 46.04 -31.26 -8.65
N ASN A 864 45.79 -30.37 -9.62
CA ASN A 864 46.38 -29.03 -9.59
C ASN A 864 45.75 -28.15 -8.48
N LEU A 865 46.32 -26.98 -8.21
CA LEU A 865 45.87 -26.08 -7.12
C LEU A 865 44.35 -25.85 -7.09
N SER A 866 43.72 -25.69 -8.26
CA SER A 866 42.27 -25.48 -8.37
C SER A 866 41.46 -26.74 -8.04
N VAL A 867 41.94 -27.92 -8.43
CA VAL A 867 41.27 -29.21 -8.15
C VAL A 867 41.41 -29.57 -6.67
N LYS A 868 42.60 -29.35 -6.09
CA LYS A 868 42.85 -29.52 -4.66
C LYS A 868 41.96 -28.61 -3.81
N PHE A 869 41.81 -27.35 -4.22
CA PHE A 869 40.89 -26.39 -3.62
C PHE A 869 39.44 -26.91 -3.58
N SER A 870 38.91 -27.31 -4.73
CA SER A 870 37.54 -27.81 -4.85
C SER A 870 37.29 -29.08 -4.03
N ALA A 871 38.25 -30.01 -4.06
CA ALA A 871 38.19 -31.23 -3.25
C ALA A 871 38.18 -30.92 -1.74
N ALA A 872 38.97 -29.96 -1.28
CA ALA A 872 39.00 -29.54 0.12
C ALA A 872 37.68 -28.90 0.59
N ASP A 873 37.04 -28.05 -0.22
CA ASP A 873 35.73 -27.46 0.12
C ASP A 873 34.63 -28.52 0.23
N VAL A 874 34.57 -29.47 -0.71
CA VAL A 874 33.60 -30.57 -0.69
C VAL A 874 33.81 -31.46 0.55
N LEU A 875 35.05 -31.86 0.84
CA LEU A 875 35.38 -32.67 2.02
C LEU A 875 35.05 -31.93 3.33
N GLY A 876 35.31 -30.62 3.40
CA GLY A 876 34.94 -29.77 4.54
C GLY A 876 33.42 -29.66 4.73
N ALA A 877 32.66 -29.52 3.65
CA ALA A 877 31.19 -29.52 3.70
C ALA A 877 30.62 -30.88 4.16
N LEU A 878 31.20 -31.99 3.69
CA LEU A 878 30.84 -33.34 4.14
C LEU A 878 31.14 -33.55 5.63
N ALA A 879 32.28 -33.05 6.11
CA ALA A 879 32.65 -33.09 7.51
C ALA A 879 31.64 -32.32 8.39
N LYS A 880 31.19 -31.13 7.96
CA LYS A 880 30.17 -30.35 8.70
C LYS A 880 28.85 -31.09 8.86
N GLN A 881 28.47 -31.92 7.89
CA GLN A 881 27.23 -32.72 7.92
C GLN A 881 27.37 -34.06 8.66
N GLY A 882 28.52 -34.31 9.31
CA GLY A 882 28.72 -35.51 10.13
C GLY A 882 29.05 -36.78 9.34
N ASN A 883 29.42 -36.66 8.05
CA ASN A 883 29.97 -37.80 7.32
C ASN A 883 31.34 -38.17 7.90
N LYS A 884 31.55 -39.45 8.22
CA LYS A 884 32.86 -39.96 8.63
C LYS A 884 33.82 -39.85 7.45
N LEU A 885 34.72 -38.87 7.48
CA LEU A 885 35.89 -38.90 6.62
C LEU A 885 36.79 -40.06 7.04
N LEU A 886 37.33 -40.79 6.06
CA LEU A 886 38.37 -41.81 6.28
C LEU A 886 39.59 -41.15 6.94
N GLU A 887 40.33 -41.87 7.79
CA GLU A 887 41.58 -41.38 8.39
C GLU A 887 42.56 -40.87 7.31
N GLU A 888 42.56 -41.51 6.15
CA GLU A 888 43.31 -41.10 4.96
C GLU A 888 42.94 -39.69 4.45
N GLY A 889 41.69 -39.26 4.59
CA GLY A 889 41.24 -37.91 4.23
C GLY A 889 41.74 -36.85 5.21
N LEU A 890 41.87 -37.20 6.48
CA LEU A 890 42.49 -36.35 7.51
C LEU A 890 43.98 -36.15 7.21
N VAL A 891 44.69 -37.23 6.87
CA VAL A 891 46.09 -37.18 6.45
C VAL A 891 46.27 -36.35 5.18
N ALA A 892 45.37 -36.49 4.20
CA ALA A 892 45.42 -35.72 2.97
C ALA A 892 45.16 -34.21 3.19
N LEU A 893 44.20 -33.84 4.07
CA LEU A 893 43.97 -32.45 4.46
C LEU A 893 45.18 -31.85 5.21
N ILE A 894 45.83 -32.64 6.08
CA ILE A 894 47.06 -32.24 6.77
C ILE A 894 48.23 -32.06 5.79
N GLN A 895 48.30 -32.88 4.75
CA GLN A 895 49.33 -32.76 3.72
C GLN A 895 49.08 -31.55 2.81
N ALA A 896 47.82 -31.26 2.47
CA ALA A 896 47.43 -30.09 1.69
C ALA A 896 47.72 -28.75 2.42
N LEU A 897 47.77 -28.76 3.77
CA LEU A 897 48.23 -27.61 4.57
C LEU A 897 49.74 -27.31 4.45
N LYS A 898 50.53 -28.28 3.97
CA LYS A 898 52.00 -28.18 3.88
C LYS A 898 52.49 -27.80 2.47
N GLU A 899 51.58 -27.60 1.52
CA GLU A 899 51.89 -27.27 0.13
C GLU A 899 51.81 -25.75 -0.10
N ASP A 900 52.72 -25.19 -0.90
CA ASP A 900 52.80 -23.76 -1.20
C ASP A 900 51.51 -23.24 -1.89
N GLY A 901 50.59 -22.63 -1.13
CA GLY A 901 49.35 -22.06 -1.66
C GLY A 901 48.39 -21.49 -0.62
N VAL A 902 48.22 -20.16 -0.64
CA VAL A 902 47.35 -19.38 0.26
C VAL A 902 45.91 -19.90 0.32
N VAL A 903 45.35 -20.28 -0.83
CA VAL A 903 43.94 -20.67 -0.93
C VAL A 903 43.71 -22.14 -0.54
N ALA A 904 44.61 -23.07 -0.92
CA ALA A 904 44.49 -24.48 -0.54
C ALA A 904 44.61 -24.66 0.98
N SER A 905 45.54 -23.92 1.61
CA SER A 905 45.75 -23.95 3.06
C SER A 905 44.56 -23.41 3.85
N LEU A 906 43.89 -22.35 3.38
CA LEU A 906 42.70 -21.79 4.03
C LEU A 906 41.53 -22.79 4.07
N PHE A 907 41.24 -23.46 2.96
CA PHE A 907 40.11 -24.39 2.88
C PHE A 907 40.40 -25.73 3.57
N ALA A 908 41.66 -26.21 3.52
CA ALA A 908 42.09 -27.35 4.32
C ALA A 908 42.00 -27.05 5.85
N ALA A 909 42.40 -25.85 6.27
CA ALA A 909 42.26 -25.38 7.65
C ALA A 909 40.78 -25.28 8.07
N ASN A 910 39.92 -24.75 7.20
CA ASN A 910 38.47 -24.69 7.42
C ASN A 910 37.83 -26.09 7.52
N ALA A 911 38.25 -27.03 6.68
CA ALA A 911 37.78 -28.42 6.71
C ALA A 911 38.21 -29.12 8.02
N LEU A 912 39.44 -28.89 8.48
CA LEU A 912 39.94 -29.41 9.77
C LEU A 912 39.25 -28.76 10.97
N GLY A 913 38.95 -27.46 10.91
CA GLY A 913 38.14 -26.76 11.93
C GLY A 913 36.69 -27.27 11.98
N ALA A 914 36.08 -27.56 10.84
CA ALA A 914 34.76 -28.18 10.76
C ALA A 914 34.74 -29.60 11.35
N LEU A 915 35.80 -30.40 11.12
CA LEU A 915 35.98 -31.69 11.77
C LEU A 915 36.05 -31.56 13.30
N ALA A 916 36.72 -30.53 13.81
CA ALA A 916 36.80 -30.28 15.24
C ALA A 916 35.45 -29.93 15.91
N GLN A 917 34.50 -29.32 15.16
CA GLN A 917 33.15 -28.99 15.68
C GLN A 917 32.26 -30.21 15.94
N GLN A 918 32.50 -31.34 15.24
CA GLN A 918 31.65 -32.54 15.31
C GLN A 918 32.00 -33.47 16.48
N GLY A 919 32.91 -33.08 17.38
CA GLY A 919 33.28 -33.88 18.56
C GLY A 919 33.99 -35.20 18.23
N SER A 920 34.30 -35.46 16.94
CA SER A 920 35.23 -36.51 16.56
C SER A 920 36.58 -36.20 17.21
N LYS A 921 37.38 -37.23 17.49
CA LYS A 921 38.72 -37.07 18.04
C LYS A 921 39.56 -36.27 17.04
N PHE A 922 39.51 -34.95 17.10
CA PHE A 922 40.55 -34.08 16.55
C PHE A 922 41.85 -34.59 17.20
N SER A 923 42.67 -35.28 16.41
CA SER A 923 43.76 -36.05 16.96
C SER A 923 44.84 -35.12 17.47
N GLU A 924 45.61 -35.58 18.46
CA GLU A 924 46.81 -34.83 18.90
C GLU A 924 47.77 -34.62 17.73
N GLU A 925 47.77 -35.48 16.71
CA GLU A 925 48.54 -35.26 15.49
C GLU A 925 48.04 -34.05 14.67
N ALA A 926 46.72 -33.87 14.52
CA ALA A 926 46.16 -32.71 13.82
C ALA A 926 46.41 -31.40 14.58
N LEU A 927 46.35 -31.43 15.92
CA LEU A 927 46.68 -30.29 16.78
C LEU A 927 48.19 -29.97 16.71
N GLY A 928 49.03 -31.00 16.80
CA GLY A 928 50.48 -30.89 16.67
C GLY A 928 50.91 -30.34 15.31
N ALA A 929 50.26 -30.75 14.22
CA ALA A 929 50.51 -30.23 12.89
C ALA A 929 50.18 -28.74 12.76
N LEU A 930 49.02 -28.30 13.27
CA LEU A 930 48.66 -26.87 13.30
C LEU A 930 49.63 -26.05 14.16
N ILE A 931 50.07 -26.58 15.31
CA ILE A 931 51.05 -25.92 16.19
C ILE A 931 52.43 -25.84 15.52
N GLN A 932 52.86 -26.88 14.79
CA GLN A 932 54.11 -26.87 14.07
C GLN A 932 54.09 -25.85 12.91
N ILE A 933 52.99 -25.78 12.16
CA ILE A 933 52.80 -24.76 11.11
C ILE A 933 52.82 -23.36 11.72
N LEU A 934 52.21 -23.18 12.90
CA LEU A 934 52.28 -21.92 13.62
C LEU A 934 53.73 -21.54 14.00
N LYS A 935 54.62 -22.51 14.29
CA LYS A 935 56.04 -22.25 14.62
C LYS A 935 56.90 -22.01 13.38
N GLU A 936 56.77 -22.85 12.36
CA GLU A 936 57.74 -23.00 11.26
C GLU A 936 57.20 -22.59 9.88
N GLY A 937 55.90 -22.32 9.76
CA GLY A 937 55.25 -21.97 8.50
C GLY A 937 55.51 -20.53 8.03
N ASP A 938 55.15 -20.24 6.77
CA ASP A 938 55.14 -18.87 6.26
C ASP A 938 53.99 -18.04 6.87
N SER A 939 53.91 -16.75 6.51
CA SER A 939 52.91 -15.82 7.08
C SER A 939 51.47 -16.28 6.86
N ASP A 940 51.16 -16.90 5.72
CA ASP A 940 49.79 -17.26 5.33
C ASP A 940 49.38 -18.63 5.92
N ALA A 941 50.33 -19.55 6.01
CA ALA A 941 50.18 -20.82 6.71
C ALA A 941 50.00 -20.60 8.22
N LYS A 942 50.77 -19.66 8.81
CA LYS A 942 50.61 -19.23 10.21
C LYS A 942 49.23 -18.60 10.46
N PHE A 943 48.74 -17.76 9.54
CA PHE A 943 47.39 -17.17 9.60
C PHE A 943 46.30 -18.25 9.61
N SER A 944 46.35 -19.17 8.65
CA SER A 944 45.35 -20.25 8.51
C SER A 944 45.38 -21.20 9.72
N ALA A 945 46.57 -21.51 10.24
CA ALA A 945 46.73 -22.31 11.44
C ALA A 945 46.15 -21.62 12.70
N ALA A 946 46.36 -20.31 12.86
CA ALA A 946 45.80 -19.53 13.95
C ALA A 946 44.26 -19.53 13.93
N GLN A 947 43.65 -19.33 12.74
CA GLN A 947 42.19 -19.34 12.59
C GLN A 947 41.58 -20.71 12.93
N ALA A 948 42.19 -21.81 12.46
CA ALA A 948 41.75 -23.17 12.80
C ALA A 948 41.86 -23.46 14.30
N LEU A 949 42.98 -23.07 14.93
CA LEU A 949 43.18 -23.20 16.37
C LEU A 949 42.17 -22.37 17.18
N GLY A 950 41.75 -21.20 16.69
CA GLY A 950 40.69 -20.39 17.29
C GLY A 950 39.32 -21.08 17.29
N ILE A 951 38.97 -21.76 16.20
CA ILE A 951 37.73 -22.58 16.12
C ILE A 951 37.80 -23.73 17.14
N VAL A 952 38.95 -24.39 17.26
CA VAL A 952 39.19 -25.45 18.26
C VAL A 952 39.08 -24.89 19.68
N ALA A 953 39.55 -23.66 19.93
CA ALA A 953 39.53 -23.04 21.26
C ALA A 953 38.14 -22.70 21.79
N ARG A 954 37.23 -22.25 20.91
CA ARG A 954 35.84 -21.93 21.28
C ARG A 954 35.05 -23.14 21.79
N GLN A 955 35.54 -24.36 21.57
CA GLN A 955 34.93 -25.62 22.02
C GLN A 955 35.42 -26.07 23.41
N GLY A 956 36.26 -25.29 24.10
CA GLY A 956 36.68 -25.59 25.47
C GLY A 956 37.74 -26.68 25.60
N ARG A 957 38.43 -27.04 24.50
CA ARG A 957 39.62 -27.90 24.55
C ARG A 957 40.76 -27.18 25.29
N LYS A 958 41.44 -27.91 26.19
CA LYS A 958 42.64 -27.39 26.87
C LYS A 958 43.80 -27.36 25.89
N PHE A 959 44.41 -26.19 25.73
CA PHE A 959 45.69 -26.06 25.03
C PHE A 959 46.83 -26.36 26.00
N SER A 960 47.90 -26.98 25.50
CA SER A 960 49.14 -27.14 26.25
C SER A 960 49.82 -25.76 26.42
N GLU A 961 50.69 -25.62 27.44
CA GLU A 961 51.52 -24.42 27.58
C GLU A 961 52.40 -24.18 26.34
N GLU A 962 52.75 -25.24 25.62
CA GLU A 962 53.50 -25.15 24.37
C GLU A 962 52.70 -24.52 23.23
N ALA A 963 51.40 -24.83 23.11
CA ALA A 963 50.51 -24.22 22.13
C ALA A 963 50.26 -22.73 22.44
N LEU A 964 50.10 -22.40 23.73
CA LEU A 964 50.04 -21.01 24.21
C LEU A 964 51.36 -20.29 23.93
N GLY A 965 52.51 -20.92 24.20
CA GLY A 965 53.83 -20.39 23.90
C GLY A 965 54.06 -20.11 22.41
N ALA A 966 53.58 -20.99 21.52
CA ALA A 966 53.68 -20.81 20.07
C ALA A 966 52.80 -19.64 19.55
N LEU A 967 51.59 -19.49 20.08
CA LEU A 967 50.72 -18.33 19.82
C LEU A 967 51.41 -17.03 20.30
N ILE A 968 52.00 -17.04 21.50
CA ILE A 968 52.70 -15.90 22.10
C ILE A 968 53.98 -15.52 21.32
N GLN A 969 54.74 -16.49 20.82
CA GLN A 969 55.95 -16.22 20.05
C GLN A 969 55.61 -15.57 18.69
N ASN A 970 54.48 -15.93 18.06
CA ASN A 970 54.05 -15.27 16.83
C ASN A 970 53.57 -13.83 17.04
N LEU A 971 53.02 -13.50 18.22
CA LEU A 971 52.79 -12.11 18.63
C LEU A 971 54.09 -11.30 18.81
N LYS A 972 55.24 -11.96 18.98
CA LYS A 972 56.56 -11.33 19.16
C LYS A 972 57.31 -11.14 17.84
N GLU A 973 56.98 -11.95 16.83
CA GLU A 973 57.72 -12.06 15.55
C GLU A 973 56.88 -11.66 14.31
N GLY A 974 55.57 -11.45 14.45
CA GLY A 974 54.60 -11.43 13.33
C GLY A 974 54.29 -10.08 12.69
N GLY A 975 53.51 -10.13 11.60
CA GLY A 975 52.88 -8.98 10.94
C GLY A 975 51.37 -8.92 11.18
N SER A 976 50.75 -7.77 10.86
CA SER A 976 49.40 -7.35 11.31
C SER A 976 48.25 -8.38 11.21
N ALA A 977 48.24 -9.28 10.22
CA ALA A 977 47.14 -10.24 10.03
C ALA A 977 47.21 -11.44 11.01
N VAL A 978 48.41 -11.93 11.33
CA VAL A 978 48.59 -13.05 12.28
C VAL A 978 48.34 -12.58 13.71
N GLU A 979 48.65 -11.32 14.02
CA GLU A 979 48.48 -10.75 15.36
C GLU A 979 47.01 -10.59 15.78
N ALA A 980 46.12 -10.22 14.84
CA ALA A 980 44.69 -10.07 15.11
C ALA A 980 44.03 -11.41 15.48
N ASP A 981 44.28 -12.46 14.69
CA ASP A 981 43.67 -13.77 14.89
C ASP A 981 44.23 -14.49 16.12
N VAL A 982 45.54 -14.36 16.40
CA VAL A 982 46.13 -14.88 17.64
C VAL A 982 45.52 -14.20 18.87
N THR A 983 45.16 -12.93 18.78
CA THR A 983 44.48 -12.21 19.86
C THR A 983 43.04 -12.71 20.05
N ASP A 984 42.29 -12.94 18.97
CA ASP A 984 40.95 -13.57 19.03
C ASP A 984 41.00 -14.93 19.73
N VAL A 985 42.06 -15.72 19.47
CA VAL A 985 42.30 -17.00 20.15
C VAL A 985 42.55 -16.77 21.66
N LEU A 986 43.37 -15.78 22.03
CA LEU A 986 43.67 -15.46 23.43
C LEU A 986 42.47 -14.87 24.19
N GLU A 987 41.60 -14.10 23.53
CA GLU A 987 40.35 -13.59 24.11
C GLU A 987 39.39 -14.74 24.44
N VAL A 988 39.29 -15.74 23.55
CA VAL A 988 38.49 -16.95 23.79
C VAL A 988 39.08 -17.78 24.94
N LEU A 989 40.40 -17.90 25.02
CA LEU A 989 41.08 -18.68 26.06
C LEU A 989 41.05 -18.03 27.45
N THR A 990 40.83 -16.72 27.55
CA THR A 990 40.77 -15.97 28.82
C THR A 990 39.36 -15.90 29.43
N LYS A 991 38.32 -16.37 28.72
CA LYS A 991 36.91 -16.30 29.17
C LYS A 991 36.52 -17.28 30.29
N PRO A 992 37.26 -18.37 30.60
CA PRO A 992 37.09 -19.07 31.88
C PRO A 992 38.41 -19.45 32.58
N ARG A 993 38.70 -18.78 33.71
CA ARG A 993 39.44 -19.31 34.88
C ARG A 993 40.92 -19.72 34.74
N SER A 994 41.72 -19.07 33.88
CA SER A 994 43.19 -19.11 33.99
C SER A 994 43.72 -17.76 34.48
N LYS A 995 44.39 -17.73 35.64
CA LYS A 995 45.30 -16.62 35.96
C LYS A 995 46.42 -16.68 34.93
N LEU A 996 46.48 -15.71 34.02
CA LEU A 996 47.66 -15.54 33.17
C LEU A 996 48.89 -15.33 34.06
N SER A 997 50.04 -15.89 33.67
CA SER A 997 51.28 -15.76 34.46
C SER A 997 51.76 -14.30 34.48
N GLU A 998 52.55 -13.92 35.49
CA GLU A 998 53.14 -12.57 35.55
C GLU A 998 53.99 -12.26 34.31
N GLU A 999 54.59 -13.28 33.70
CA GLU A 999 55.33 -13.17 32.45
C GLU A 999 54.42 -12.80 31.27
N THR A 1000 53.24 -13.42 31.16
CA THR A 1000 52.24 -13.06 30.13
C THR A 1000 51.73 -11.63 30.29
N VAL A 1001 51.49 -11.19 31.53
CA VAL A 1001 51.11 -9.79 31.81
C VAL A 1001 52.24 -8.83 31.44
N GLY A 1002 53.50 -9.22 31.68
CA GLY A 1002 54.68 -8.46 31.26
C GLY A 1002 54.78 -8.27 29.74
N VAL A 1003 54.45 -9.30 28.95
CA VAL A 1003 54.42 -9.24 27.48
C VAL A 1003 53.32 -8.30 26.98
N LEU A 1004 52.10 -8.38 27.53
CA LEU A 1004 50.99 -7.47 27.20
C LEU A 1004 51.34 -6.01 27.52
N ILE A 1005 52.02 -5.74 28.64
CA ILE A 1005 52.49 -4.39 29.00
C ILE A 1005 53.52 -3.88 27.99
N LYS A 1006 54.42 -4.75 27.51
CA LYS A 1006 55.41 -4.38 26.49
C LYS A 1006 54.76 -4.10 25.13
N ALA A 1007 53.79 -4.92 24.73
CA ALA A 1007 52.98 -4.73 23.53
C ALA A 1007 52.19 -3.42 23.59
N LEU A 1008 51.58 -3.10 24.73
CA LEU A 1008 50.87 -1.83 24.94
C LEU A 1008 51.79 -0.60 24.83
N LYS A 1009 53.07 -0.73 25.20
CA LYS A 1009 54.07 0.36 25.15
C LYS A 1009 54.75 0.52 23.79
N LYS A 1010 55.02 -0.57 23.08
CA LYS A 1010 55.92 -0.58 21.89
C LYS A 1010 55.33 -1.24 20.63
N GLY A 1011 54.13 -1.81 20.70
CA GLY A 1011 53.47 -2.47 19.56
C GLY A 1011 52.89 -1.50 18.54
N ASP A 1012 52.47 -2.04 17.38
CA ASP A 1012 51.74 -1.26 16.38
C ASP A 1012 50.29 -1.00 16.81
N LEU A 1013 49.50 -0.31 15.98
CA LEU A 1013 48.13 0.06 16.33
C LEU A 1013 47.26 -1.18 16.60
N GLY A 1014 47.39 -2.24 15.79
CA GLY A 1014 46.65 -3.49 15.97
C GLY A 1014 47.07 -4.20 17.25
N THR A 1015 48.39 -4.35 17.46
CA THR A 1015 48.93 -4.99 18.67
C THR A 1015 48.50 -4.27 19.95
N LYS A 1016 48.44 -2.92 19.93
CA LYS A 1016 48.01 -2.10 21.08
C LYS A 1016 46.53 -2.28 21.41
N VAL A 1017 45.66 -2.31 20.39
CA VAL A 1017 44.21 -2.54 20.56
C VAL A 1017 43.96 -3.92 21.17
N SER A 1018 44.57 -4.93 20.57
CA SER A 1018 44.50 -6.32 21.00
C SER A 1018 45.01 -6.54 22.44
N ALA A 1019 46.19 -5.98 22.78
CA ALA A 1019 46.71 -6.05 24.13
C ALA A 1019 45.81 -5.34 25.16
N ALA A 1020 45.16 -4.24 24.75
CA ALA A 1020 44.24 -3.50 25.59
C ALA A 1020 42.93 -4.28 25.85
N GLU A 1021 42.39 -5.01 24.88
CA GLU A 1021 41.20 -5.85 25.06
C GLU A 1021 41.44 -7.00 26.04
N VAL A 1022 42.58 -7.69 25.94
CA VAL A 1022 42.94 -8.75 26.89
C VAL A 1022 43.12 -8.18 28.30
N LEU A 1023 43.75 -7.02 28.45
CA LEU A 1023 43.89 -6.33 29.74
C LEU A 1023 42.54 -5.85 30.31
N LYS A 1024 41.59 -5.45 29.46
CA LYS A 1024 40.21 -5.10 29.85
C LYS A 1024 39.47 -6.31 30.42
N VAL A 1025 39.56 -7.47 29.77
CA VAL A 1025 38.96 -8.73 30.26
C VAL A 1025 39.58 -9.13 31.61
N LEU A 1026 40.90 -9.01 31.75
CA LEU A 1026 41.59 -9.26 33.02
C LEU A 1026 41.15 -8.30 34.13
N ALA A 1027 40.99 -7.02 33.81
CA ALA A 1027 40.45 -6.02 34.74
C ALA A 1027 39.02 -6.41 35.15
N GLN A 1028 38.12 -6.72 34.21
CA GLN A 1028 36.72 -7.14 34.49
C GLN A 1028 36.61 -8.35 35.42
N GLN A 1029 37.59 -9.24 35.42
CA GLN A 1029 37.65 -10.41 36.30
C GLN A 1029 38.13 -10.09 37.74
N GLY A 1030 38.41 -8.82 38.06
CA GLY A 1030 38.81 -8.35 39.39
C GLY A 1030 40.30 -8.49 39.69
N SER A 1031 41.13 -8.73 38.68
CA SER A 1031 42.59 -8.78 38.83
C SER A 1031 43.16 -7.37 38.99
N LYS A 1032 43.94 -7.12 40.05
CA LYS A 1032 44.69 -5.86 40.18
C LYS A 1032 45.78 -5.81 39.11
N LEU A 1033 45.68 -4.85 38.20
CA LEU A 1033 46.73 -4.60 37.22
C LEU A 1033 48.01 -4.09 37.92
N PRO A 1034 49.21 -4.46 37.44
CA PRO A 1034 50.48 -3.95 37.96
C PRO A 1034 50.58 -2.42 37.81
N LYS A 1035 51.39 -1.79 38.67
CA LYS A 1035 51.64 -0.32 38.58
C LYS A 1035 52.23 0.05 37.22
N GLU A 1036 53.01 -0.84 36.63
CA GLU A 1036 53.63 -0.71 35.31
C GLU A 1036 52.56 -0.67 34.19
N ALA A 1037 51.48 -1.44 34.32
CA ALA A 1037 50.35 -1.41 33.39
C ALA A 1037 49.58 -0.08 33.50
N LEU A 1038 49.32 0.38 34.73
CA LEU A 1038 48.69 1.69 34.98
C LEU A 1038 49.53 2.83 34.41
N SER A 1039 50.86 2.77 34.56
CA SER A 1039 51.77 3.77 33.99
C SER A 1039 51.71 3.80 32.45
N ALA A 1040 51.59 2.64 31.80
CA ALA A 1040 51.47 2.54 30.36
C ALA A 1040 50.14 3.11 29.86
N LEU A 1041 49.04 2.86 30.57
CA LEU A 1041 47.72 3.45 30.27
C LEU A 1041 47.74 4.98 30.40
N VAL A 1042 48.38 5.52 31.46
CA VAL A 1042 48.54 6.98 31.64
C VAL A 1042 49.36 7.59 30.51
N GLN A 1043 50.41 6.91 30.06
CA GLN A 1043 51.22 7.37 28.93
C GLN A 1043 50.40 7.39 27.63
N ASN A 1044 49.65 6.33 27.34
CA ASN A 1044 48.77 6.27 26.16
C ASN A 1044 47.65 7.32 26.21
N LEU A 1045 47.13 7.69 27.39
CA LEU A 1045 46.18 8.80 27.52
C LEU A 1045 46.80 10.16 27.12
N LYS A 1046 48.07 10.39 27.46
CA LYS A 1046 48.75 11.68 27.23
C LYS A 1046 49.30 11.81 25.81
N GLU A 1047 49.97 10.76 25.34
CA GLU A 1047 50.82 10.79 24.14
C GLU A 1047 50.36 9.81 23.05
N GLY A 1048 49.30 9.02 23.29
CA GLY A 1048 48.80 8.02 22.35
C GLY A 1048 47.94 8.60 21.22
N ASP A 1049 47.78 7.83 20.14
CA ASP A 1049 46.83 8.10 19.06
C ASP A 1049 45.36 7.98 19.55
N PRO A 1050 44.35 8.43 18.77
CA PRO A 1050 42.95 8.43 19.21
C PRO A 1050 42.42 7.05 19.66
N ASN A 1051 42.86 5.96 19.03
CA ASN A 1051 42.44 4.62 19.42
C ASN A 1051 43.13 4.20 20.72
N ALA A 1052 44.44 4.43 20.86
CA ALA A 1052 45.18 4.16 22.08
C ALA A 1052 44.60 4.94 23.28
N LYS A 1053 44.17 6.19 23.08
CA LYS A 1053 43.43 6.99 24.06
C LYS A 1053 42.09 6.36 24.40
N PHE A 1054 41.27 6.02 23.39
CA PHE A 1054 39.96 5.40 23.57
C PHE A 1054 40.03 4.12 24.43
N PHE A 1055 40.92 3.18 24.09
CA PHE A 1055 41.05 1.94 24.85
C PHE A 1055 41.61 2.16 26.26
N ALA A 1056 42.54 3.10 26.43
CA ALA A 1056 43.04 3.45 27.76
C ALA A 1056 41.92 4.02 28.66
N VAL A 1057 41.03 4.87 28.12
CA VAL A 1057 39.85 5.39 28.83
C VAL A 1057 38.90 4.25 29.22
N GLN A 1058 38.62 3.29 28.33
CA GLN A 1058 37.75 2.15 28.63
C GLN A 1058 38.26 1.28 29.78
N ILE A 1059 39.57 0.97 29.78
CA ILE A 1059 40.18 0.15 30.84
C ILE A 1059 40.12 0.90 32.17
N LEU A 1060 40.44 2.20 32.19
CA LEU A 1060 40.40 3.01 33.40
C LEU A 1060 38.97 3.15 33.96
N LYS A 1061 37.96 3.22 33.10
CA LYS A 1061 36.54 3.17 33.51
C LYS A 1061 36.22 1.87 34.23
N VAL A 1062 36.58 0.72 33.66
CA VAL A 1062 36.34 -0.60 34.27
C VAL A 1062 37.04 -0.70 35.63
N LEU A 1063 38.29 -0.24 35.72
CA LEU A 1063 39.04 -0.22 36.98
C LEU A 1063 38.36 0.67 38.02
N ALA A 1064 37.87 1.85 37.62
CA ALA A 1064 37.15 2.77 38.50
C ALA A 1064 35.81 2.20 38.97
N GLN A 1065 35.04 1.54 38.10
CA GLN A 1065 33.77 0.86 38.45
C GLN A 1065 33.97 -0.26 39.48
N GLN A 1066 35.14 -0.90 39.48
CA GLN A 1066 35.52 -1.90 40.48
C GLN A 1066 36.05 -1.31 41.78
N GLY A 1067 36.03 0.02 41.94
CA GLY A 1067 36.46 0.72 43.14
C GLY A 1067 37.98 0.91 43.27
N ASN A 1068 38.76 0.62 42.22
CA ASN A 1068 40.19 0.88 42.23
C ASN A 1068 40.46 2.39 42.25
N LYS A 1069 41.42 2.83 43.08
CA LYS A 1069 41.91 4.21 43.08
C LYS A 1069 42.77 4.40 41.84
N LEU A 1070 42.33 5.27 40.93
CA LEU A 1070 43.13 5.62 39.75
C LEU A 1070 44.29 6.56 40.15
N PRO A 1071 45.42 6.54 39.43
CA PRO A 1071 46.50 7.50 39.61
C PRO A 1071 46.01 8.94 39.40
N GLU A 1072 46.50 9.89 40.19
CA GLU A 1072 46.12 11.31 40.05
C GLU A 1072 46.44 11.84 38.65
N GLU A 1073 47.55 11.38 38.04
CA GLU A 1073 47.92 11.74 36.68
C GLU A 1073 46.93 11.22 35.63
N ALA A 1074 46.32 10.06 35.85
CA ALA A 1074 45.26 9.53 34.98
C ALA A 1074 44.01 10.41 35.06
N LEU A 1075 43.63 10.86 36.27
CA LEU A 1075 42.45 11.68 36.49
C LEU A 1075 42.59 13.07 35.86
N VAL A 1076 43.77 13.68 35.98
CA VAL A 1076 44.05 14.96 35.31
C VAL A 1076 44.06 14.78 33.78
N ALA A 1077 44.64 13.70 33.27
CA ALA A 1077 44.64 13.42 31.83
C ALA A 1077 43.22 13.18 31.28
N LEU A 1078 42.34 12.50 32.02
CA LEU A 1078 40.93 12.30 31.65
C LEU A 1078 40.16 13.63 31.58
N VAL A 1079 40.42 14.57 32.50
CA VAL A 1079 39.82 15.93 32.44
C VAL A 1079 40.34 16.70 31.22
N GLN A 1080 41.59 16.50 30.82
CA GLN A 1080 42.13 17.14 29.63
C GLN A 1080 41.53 16.55 28.33
N ILE A 1081 41.29 15.24 28.28
CA ILE A 1081 40.62 14.59 27.14
C ILE A 1081 39.22 15.18 26.95
N LEU A 1082 38.44 15.35 28.04
CA LEU A 1082 37.12 16.00 27.99
C LEU A 1082 37.13 17.47 27.52
N LYS A 1083 38.31 18.13 27.48
CA LYS A 1083 38.47 19.50 26.96
C LYS A 1083 38.86 19.54 25.48
N GLU A 1084 39.59 18.54 25.02
CA GLU A 1084 40.24 18.54 23.71
C GLU A 1084 39.48 17.72 22.65
N ASP A 1085 38.69 16.73 23.06
CA ASP A 1085 38.14 15.71 22.18
C ASP A 1085 36.63 15.89 21.93
N ASN A 1086 36.19 15.93 20.67
CA ASN A 1086 34.78 16.01 20.27
C ASN A 1086 34.17 14.62 19.99
N SER A 1087 34.86 13.55 20.39
CA SER A 1087 34.42 12.17 20.21
C SER A 1087 33.43 11.77 21.32
N VAL A 1088 32.16 11.60 20.94
CA VAL A 1088 31.04 11.27 21.84
C VAL A 1088 31.28 10.01 22.68
N PHE A 1089 32.07 9.05 22.18
CA PHE A 1089 32.30 7.77 22.83
C PHE A 1089 33.43 7.82 23.89
N SER A 1090 34.52 8.55 23.65
CA SER A 1090 35.58 8.74 24.65
C SER A 1090 35.10 9.59 25.84
N ASP A 1091 34.20 10.55 25.59
CA ASP A 1091 33.62 11.40 26.62
C ASP A 1091 32.79 10.62 27.65
N ILE A 1092 31.89 9.75 27.22
CA ILE A 1092 31.03 8.97 28.13
C ILE A 1092 31.87 8.05 29.02
N ASP A 1093 32.92 7.43 28.47
CA ASP A 1093 33.76 6.52 29.22
C ASP A 1093 34.70 7.27 30.19
N ALA A 1094 35.23 8.43 29.78
CA ALA A 1094 36.03 9.31 30.65
C ALA A 1094 35.20 9.89 31.79
N LEU A 1095 33.95 10.30 31.51
CA LEU A 1095 32.97 10.71 32.50
C LEU A 1095 32.69 9.60 33.51
N GLY A 1096 32.47 8.37 33.02
CA GLY A 1096 32.27 7.20 33.88
C GLY A 1096 33.48 6.92 34.77
N ALA A 1097 34.71 7.04 34.24
CA ALA A 1097 35.92 6.84 35.03
C ALA A 1097 36.08 7.89 36.14
N LEU A 1098 35.82 9.16 35.83
CA LEU A 1098 35.93 10.28 36.79
C LEU A 1098 34.82 10.26 37.84
N ALA A 1099 33.56 10.03 37.44
CA ALA A 1099 32.42 9.96 38.35
C ALA A 1099 32.59 8.85 39.40
N ASN A 1100 33.10 7.68 38.99
CA ASN A 1100 33.34 6.56 39.91
C ASN A 1100 34.48 6.80 40.92
N GLN A 1101 35.31 7.85 40.76
CA GLN A 1101 36.27 8.25 41.81
C GLN A 1101 35.62 9.12 42.90
N GLY A 1102 34.52 9.82 42.60
CA GLY A 1102 33.79 10.69 43.53
C GLY A 1102 34.72 11.64 44.30
N ASN A 1103 34.74 11.51 45.63
CA ASN A 1103 35.55 12.35 46.53
C ASN A 1103 37.07 12.14 46.42
N LYS A 1104 37.53 11.19 45.61
CA LYS A 1104 38.96 10.90 45.42
C LYS A 1104 39.58 11.70 44.27
N LEU A 1105 38.82 12.61 43.64
CA LEU A 1105 39.33 13.51 42.60
C LEU A 1105 40.36 14.51 43.19
N PRO A 1106 41.54 14.67 42.57
CA PRO A 1106 42.54 15.64 43.02
C PRO A 1106 42.07 17.08 42.78
N LYS A 1107 42.64 18.03 43.54
CA LYS A 1107 42.26 19.46 43.46
C LYS A 1107 42.42 20.02 42.05
N GLU A 1108 43.47 19.61 41.34
CA GLU A 1108 43.78 20.00 39.97
C GLU A 1108 42.68 19.55 38.99
N ALA A 1109 42.16 18.33 39.14
CA ALA A 1109 41.04 17.82 38.33
C ALA A 1109 39.75 18.61 38.61
N LEU A 1110 39.46 18.93 39.88
CA LEU A 1110 38.30 19.73 40.27
C LEU A 1110 38.37 21.16 39.73
N VAL A 1111 39.54 21.80 39.77
CA VAL A 1111 39.77 23.13 39.16
C VAL A 1111 39.56 23.06 37.64
N GLY A 1112 40.06 22.00 36.99
CA GLY A 1112 39.85 21.76 35.56
C GLY A 1112 38.36 21.67 35.19
N LEU A 1113 37.58 20.89 35.94
CA LEU A 1113 36.12 20.74 35.73
C LEU A 1113 35.36 22.04 35.99
N VAL A 1114 35.74 22.82 37.02
CA VAL A 1114 35.16 24.15 37.31
C VAL A 1114 35.48 25.16 36.20
N GLN A 1115 36.65 25.08 35.59
CA GLN A 1115 37.01 25.92 34.44
C GLN A 1115 36.19 25.52 33.20
N MET A 1116 35.99 24.23 32.94
CA MET A 1116 35.13 23.73 31.86
C MET A 1116 33.68 24.24 31.99
N LEU A 1117 33.15 24.32 33.20
CA LEU A 1117 31.83 24.92 33.45
C LEU A 1117 31.73 26.40 33.06
N LYS A 1118 32.85 27.14 33.11
CA LYS A 1118 32.91 28.58 32.80
C LYS A 1118 33.18 28.85 31.32
N GLU A 1119 34.12 28.12 30.75
CA GLU A 1119 34.75 28.45 29.46
C GLU A 1119 34.48 27.39 28.38
N GLY A 1120 33.97 26.22 28.74
CA GLY A 1120 33.68 25.14 27.80
C GLY A 1120 32.42 25.38 26.97
N ASP A 1121 32.26 24.58 25.90
CA ASP A 1121 31.03 24.53 25.11
C ASP A 1121 29.88 23.80 25.86
N PHE A 1122 28.73 23.63 25.20
CA PHE A 1122 27.58 22.97 25.81
C PHE A 1122 27.89 21.53 26.29
N HIS A 1123 28.68 20.77 25.54
CA HIS A 1123 29.04 19.40 25.86
C HIS A 1123 30.01 19.36 27.05
N ALA A 1124 31.09 20.14 27.02
CA ALA A 1124 32.05 20.27 28.11
C ALA A 1124 31.40 20.73 29.43
N ARG A 1125 30.42 21.65 29.37
CA ARG A 1125 29.65 22.08 30.56
C ARG A 1125 28.75 20.97 31.10
N ARG A 1126 28.05 20.24 30.23
CA ARG A 1126 27.21 19.11 30.64
C ARG A 1126 28.05 18.00 31.28
N SER A 1127 29.15 17.62 30.64
CA SER A 1127 30.13 16.64 31.09
C SER A 1127 30.69 17.00 32.48
N ALA A 1128 31.16 18.24 32.66
CA ALA A 1128 31.66 18.70 33.95
C ALA A 1128 30.56 18.71 35.03
N THR A 1129 29.30 18.99 34.67
CA THR A 1129 28.16 18.94 35.61
C THR A 1129 27.89 17.52 36.10
N GLU A 1130 27.96 16.51 35.22
CA GLU A 1130 27.69 15.11 35.58
C GLU A 1130 28.75 14.55 36.55
N VAL A 1131 30.04 14.83 36.36
CA VAL A 1131 31.10 14.39 37.29
C VAL A 1131 30.97 15.07 38.66
N LEU A 1132 30.68 16.37 38.67
CA LEU A 1132 30.61 17.15 39.91
C LEU A 1132 29.39 16.81 40.78
N LYS A 1133 28.32 16.23 40.22
CA LYS A 1133 27.17 15.72 40.99
C LYS A 1133 27.56 14.62 41.98
N GLU A 1134 28.52 13.78 41.62
CA GLU A 1134 29.00 12.65 42.44
C GLU A 1134 30.09 13.08 43.44
N THR A 1135 30.43 14.38 43.50
CA THR A 1135 31.46 14.94 44.39
C THR A 1135 30.84 15.63 45.60
N ASN A 1136 31.37 15.41 46.81
CA ASN A 1136 30.82 15.96 48.05
C ASN A 1136 30.76 17.50 48.03
N LYS A 1137 29.59 18.01 48.42
CA LYS A 1137 29.24 19.43 48.54
C LYS A 1137 30.25 20.24 49.36
N ASN A 1138 30.85 19.65 50.40
CA ASN A 1138 31.84 20.32 51.25
C ASN A 1138 33.17 20.59 50.51
N THR A 1139 33.61 19.68 49.66
CA THR A 1139 34.84 19.83 48.86
C THR A 1139 34.68 20.90 47.78
N LEU A 1140 33.47 21.08 47.26
CA LEU A 1140 33.13 22.14 46.30
C LEU A 1140 33.06 23.54 46.94
N LEU A 1141 32.65 23.61 48.21
CA LEU A 1141 32.55 24.85 48.97
C LEU A 1141 33.92 25.46 49.32
N GLU A 1142 34.95 24.64 49.49
CA GLU A 1142 36.32 25.11 49.76
C GLU A 1142 37.00 25.80 48.55
N ILE A 1143 36.54 25.56 47.31
CA ILE A 1143 37.18 26.06 46.06
C ILE A 1143 36.72 27.50 45.68
N SER A 1144 36.06 28.20 46.60
CA SER A 1144 35.70 29.63 46.61
C SER A 1144 34.30 30.04 46.10
N LEU A 1145 33.61 30.74 47.01
CA LEU A 1145 32.21 31.15 47.06
C LEU A 1145 31.85 32.47 46.31
N LYS A 1146 32.62 32.91 45.31
CA LYS A 1146 32.36 34.21 44.62
C LYS A 1146 31.65 34.14 43.26
N LYS A 1147 31.21 32.96 42.80
CA LYS A 1147 30.46 32.82 41.51
C LYS A 1147 29.20 31.95 41.66
N ILE A 1148 28.37 32.29 42.65
CA ILE A 1148 27.00 31.75 42.85
C ILE A 1148 26.08 32.02 41.62
N SER A 1149 26.52 32.76 40.61
CA SER A 1149 25.78 32.89 39.33
C SER A 1149 25.62 31.54 38.59
N LEU A 1150 26.40 30.52 38.94
CA LEU A 1150 26.30 29.18 38.33
C LEU A 1150 25.10 28.38 38.84
N ILE A 1151 24.66 28.60 40.09
CA ILE A 1151 23.40 28.02 40.61
C ILE A 1151 22.22 28.65 39.87
N THR A 1152 22.32 29.93 39.51
CA THR A 1152 21.33 30.64 38.70
C THR A 1152 21.26 30.10 37.27
N THR A 1153 22.39 29.71 36.68
CA THR A 1153 22.43 29.00 35.38
C THR A 1153 21.86 27.59 35.47
N ALA A 1154 22.07 26.88 36.60
CA ALA A 1154 21.47 25.56 36.83
C ALA A 1154 19.94 25.63 37.02
N CYS A 1155 19.42 26.73 37.59
CA CYS A 1155 17.99 26.99 37.67
C CYS A 1155 17.34 27.32 36.32
N PHE A 1156 18.11 27.75 35.31
CA PHE A 1156 17.59 28.07 33.97
C PHE A 1156 17.18 26.82 33.17
N PHE A 1157 17.60 25.61 33.58
CA PHE A 1157 17.31 24.35 32.86
C PHE A 1157 16.27 23.43 33.54
N ILE A 1158 15.58 23.87 34.59
CA ILE A 1158 14.50 23.08 35.23
C ILE A 1158 13.17 23.76 34.97
N GLU A 1159 12.67 23.64 33.74
CA GLU A 1159 11.39 24.25 33.34
C GLU A 1159 10.16 23.43 33.78
N ASN A 1160 10.31 22.30 34.48
CA ASN A 1160 9.15 21.44 34.77
C ASN A 1160 9.26 20.69 36.10
N SER A 1161 9.25 21.38 37.25
CA SER A 1161 8.78 20.85 38.55
C SER A 1161 8.85 21.91 39.64
N LEU A 1162 7.82 22.77 39.75
CA LEU A 1162 7.60 23.60 40.94
C LEU A 1162 6.17 23.38 41.42
N LEU A 1163 6.02 22.91 42.65
CA LEU A 1163 4.74 22.75 43.34
C LEU A 1163 4.83 23.57 44.63
N VAL A 1164 3.98 24.60 44.72
CA VAL A 1164 3.86 25.45 45.92
C VAL A 1164 2.65 24.93 46.71
N LYS A 1165 2.86 24.56 47.97
CA LYS A 1165 1.78 24.22 48.91
C LYS A 1165 2.13 24.82 50.26
N ASP A 1166 1.18 25.52 50.87
CA ASP A 1166 1.27 26.06 52.24
C ASP A 1166 2.52 26.92 52.51
N GLN A 1167 2.81 27.87 51.61
CA GLN A 1167 3.97 28.80 51.69
C GLN A 1167 5.36 28.14 51.78
N LYS A 1168 5.47 26.87 51.41
CA LYS A 1168 6.73 26.13 51.31
C LYS A 1168 6.98 25.69 49.88
N LEU A 1169 8.23 25.85 49.43
CA LEU A 1169 8.67 25.44 48.11
C LEU A 1169 9.37 24.08 48.23
N THR A 1170 8.83 23.06 47.55
CA THR A 1170 9.31 21.68 47.65
C THR A 1170 9.86 21.22 46.29
N ILE A 1171 11.16 20.89 46.23
CA ILE A 1171 11.81 20.38 45.02
C ILE A 1171 11.88 18.85 45.13
N SER A 1172 11.18 18.12 44.24
CA SER A 1172 11.25 16.65 44.16
C SER A 1172 11.68 16.22 42.77
N ASP A 1173 12.80 15.51 42.66
CA ASP A 1173 13.26 14.87 41.43
C ASP A 1173 12.35 13.66 41.12
N LYS A 1174 11.70 13.65 39.95
CA LYS A 1174 10.78 12.59 39.52
C LYS A 1174 11.26 11.81 38.30
N ARG A 1175 12.52 11.92 37.88
CA ARG A 1175 12.99 11.21 36.67
C ARG A 1175 14.26 10.36 36.81
N THR A 1176 14.62 9.93 38.00
CA THR A 1176 15.70 8.93 38.16
C THR A 1176 15.28 7.79 39.09
N THR A 1177 15.51 6.56 38.62
CA THR A 1177 15.14 5.27 39.24
C THR A 1177 16.05 4.86 40.41
N TYR A 1178 16.60 5.82 41.17
CA TYR A 1178 17.42 5.54 42.35
C TYR A 1178 16.94 6.34 43.57
N LEU A 1179 16.70 5.61 44.66
CA LEU A 1179 16.25 6.10 45.96
C LEU A 1179 17.21 7.17 46.53
N SER A 1180 16.77 8.43 46.64
CA SER A 1180 17.32 9.35 47.64
C SER A 1180 16.20 10.20 48.27
N ALA A 1181 16.15 10.17 49.60
CA ALA A 1181 15.06 10.67 50.43
C ALA A 1181 15.31 12.09 50.98
N HIS A 1182 15.80 13.03 50.16
CA HIS A 1182 16.10 14.39 50.63
C HIS A 1182 15.26 15.43 49.88
N THR A 1183 14.10 15.72 50.44
CA THR A 1183 13.26 16.85 50.05
C THR A 1183 13.84 18.10 50.72
N ILE A 1184 14.25 19.10 49.94
CA ILE A 1184 14.66 20.41 50.48
C ILE A 1184 13.39 21.27 50.56
N GLU A 1185 12.99 21.63 51.78
CA GLU A 1185 11.93 22.61 52.03
C GLU A 1185 12.55 23.98 52.29
N LEU A 1186 12.18 24.97 51.48
CA LEU A 1186 12.53 26.39 51.72
C LEU A 1186 11.25 27.17 52.02
N SER A 1187 11.29 28.04 53.03
CA SER A 1187 10.15 28.89 53.38
C SER A 1187 10.06 30.10 52.45
N TYR A 1188 8.84 30.54 52.15
CA TYR A 1188 8.55 31.68 51.28
C TYR A 1188 9.25 32.98 51.73
N GLU A 1189 9.34 33.21 53.05
CA GLU A 1189 9.95 34.42 53.61
C GLU A 1189 11.48 34.45 53.41
N GLU A 1190 12.17 33.31 53.54
CA GLU A 1190 13.62 33.21 53.32
C GLU A 1190 14.03 33.49 51.87
N ILE A 1191 13.18 33.10 50.91
CA ILE A 1191 13.40 33.38 49.48
C ILE A 1191 13.17 34.87 49.20
N ARG A 1192 12.14 35.46 49.80
CA ARG A 1192 11.76 36.87 49.59
C ARG A 1192 12.80 37.86 50.13
N GLU A 1193 13.39 37.59 51.29
CA GLU A 1193 14.41 38.46 51.90
C GLU A 1193 15.75 38.43 51.17
N LYS A 1194 16.15 37.27 50.62
CA LYS A 1194 17.47 37.08 49.97
C LYS A 1194 17.50 37.47 48.49
N LEU A 1195 16.36 37.83 47.90
CA LEU A 1195 16.25 38.28 46.51
C LEU A 1195 16.67 39.77 46.39
N PRO A 1196 17.66 40.11 45.54
CA PRO A 1196 18.05 41.50 45.30
C PRO A 1196 16.89 42.35 44.75
N THR A 1197 16.84 43.62 45.15
CA THR A 1197 15.73 44.56 44.85
C THR A 1197 15.48 44.78 43.36
N GLU A 1198 16.46 44.51 42.51
CA GLU A 1198 16.45 44.72 41.05
C GLU A 1198 15.58 43.70 40.29
N LEU A 1199 15.18 42.58 40.91
CA LEU A 1199 14.31 41.54 40.33
C LEU A 1199 12.82 41.76 40.69
N ALA A 1200 12.34 43.00 40.54
CA ALA A 1200 11.00 43.44 40.97
C ALA A 1200 9.83 42.61 40.38
N LEU A 1201 10.00 42.04 39.19
CA LEU A 1201 8.97 41.22 38.53
C LEU A 1201 8.76 39.86 39.25
N TRP A 1202 9.83 39.29 39.80
CA TRP A 1202 9.79 37.99 40.49
C TRP A 1202 9.24 38.10 41.91
N ARG A 1203 9.56 39.19 42.63
CA ARG A 1203 8.90 39.49 43.92
C ARG A 1203 7.38 39.62 43.76
N LYS A 1204 6.93 40.36 42.75
CA LYS A 1204 5.49 40.54 42.45
C LYS A 1204 4.78 39.24 42.07
N ARG A 1205 5.48 38.30 41.41
CA ARG A 1205 4.95 36.96 41.09
C ARG A 1205 4.87 36.04 42.31
N LEU A 1206 5.88 36.08 43.18
CA LEU A 1206 5.89 35.35 44.45
C LEU A 1206 4.79 35.87 45.40
N ASP A 1207 4.61 37.18 45.50
CA ASP A 1207 3.51 37.80 46.28
C ASP A 1207 2.13 37.29 45.82
N ASN A 1208 1.91 37.15 44.50
CA ASN A 1208 0.65 36.65 43.93
C ASN A 1208 0.39 35.14 44.14
N LEU A 1209 1.44 34.34 44.38
CA LEU A 1209 1.31 32.89 44.60
C LEU A 1209 0.94 32.54 46.06
N SER A 1210 1.03 33.50 46.99
CA SER A 1210 0.68 33.32 48.40
C SER A 1210 -0.84 33.33 48.67
N THR A 1211 -1.67 33.67 47.67
CA THR A 1211 -3.09 34.02 47.85
C THR A 1211 -4.11 33.05 47.26
N THR A 1212 -3.74 31.86 46.79
CA THR A 1212 -4.70 30.92 46.17
C THR A 1212 -4.60 29.50 46.75
N GLU A 1213 -5.56 29.17 47.60
CA GLU A 1213 -5.81 27.85 48.21
C GLU A 1213 -6.37 26.83 47.21
N SER A 1214 -5.81 25.60 47.22
CA SER A 1214 -6.50 24.28 47.16
C SER A 1214 -7.45 23.93 45.97
N PHE A 1215 -7.62 22.71 45.45
CA PHE A 1215 -7.16 21.35 45.75
C PHE A 1215 -7.60 20.39 44.61
N GLN A 1216 -6.67 19.53 44.18
CA GLN A 1216 -6.81 18.07 43.98
C GLN A 1216 -7.71 17.40 42.89
N ARG A 1217 -6.98 16.63 42.06
CA ARG A 1217 -7.36 15.36 41.38
C ARG A 1217 -7.83 14.27 42.36
N PRO A 1218 -8.52 13.23 41.86
CA PRO A 1218 -7.89 11.88 41.83
C PRO A 1218 -8.18 11.08 40.52
N LYS A 1219 -7.18 10.40 39.91
CA LYS A 1219 -6.89 8.94 39.98
C LYS A 1219 -7.93 8.08 39.21
N ASP A 1220 -7.65 7.08 38.39
CA ASP A 1220 -6.54 6.11 38.25
C ASP A 1220 -6.77 5.28 36.94
N ARG A 1221 -5.68 4.76 36.34
CA ARG A 1221 -5.50 3.45 35.63
C ARG A 1221 -6.35 3.15 34.36
N VAL A 1222 -5.80 2.65 33.24
CA VAL A 1222 -4.68 1.73 32.97
C VAL A 1222 -3.75 2.28 31.89
#